data_AF-G4ZJM9-F1
#
_entry.id   AF-G4ZJM9-F1
#
_cell.length_a   1.000
_cell.length_b   1.000
_cell.length_c   1.000
_cell.angle_alpha   90.00
_cell.angle_beta   90.00
_cell.angle_gamma   90.00
#
_symmetry.space_group_name_H-M   'P 1'
#
loop_
_entity.id
_entity.type
_entity.pdbx_description
1 polymer ?
#
loop_
_entity_poly.entity_id
_entity_poly.type
_entity_poly.pdbx_seq_one_letter_code
_entity_poly.pdbx_strand_id
1 'polypeptide(L)'
;MDTCYPNAAQCYPRQTVPTISHGASEMQLAELQAAIAACTLASLEASQAHELENIAEAADEAALNCWHQLAEKKVTAGSLRLSRIQVVEDQDSDDDDAGNELVNPIKRTLALSRQTVDDALQMIREGRQVMWKEGQVILAGASCVTATTFALPPLLRIEIVRDFFQIAGLFFAGLYEPVLEVLREQEIPSWIYVGLTWMRSVYNWLVKDISQLMHYLDLDPNLWSKVSVALLLSGILLVHWSFLAVVFRLWWTMPRTADKVRHGHEATTWATFASQNAWTTKFPTIFITICLTVYLPLTQMSFNVLVVTHNPADSEAMRSVHFASQYRGGPYWFFFPLEAILLLFTFTLSLPFLLEWSIWKNRPSGSLEDEDVTYDLDGEKVKFDDKVYTELVPSDPSQLGCPYRSLYAGFERNWSTYKVMQMVAKILMAVIVVSAGQSVQIVGLSKYSQPFIDPFDDWMELISKLTALTTAVGATVVAYASREKVESSTTTHGISGFMGFVVVVHGFNLLVMLSVLLLGVQGARVYIKCILGWLSFSDTCRGLVDARAHTVIPHWNLQKEAKHRVRQAFWRAVLLDLAVKDEGDEMEKVKGKANAKSKHSTKVTGTARLVSLEEAVVASGLDRVKSHWYGKEHMYTAQLRRLAREALEGVDVFWNNPLGARDGHLDSVSCFGKMYVVPYPFQCVVVYDDAQDEAIITDECDGNSIQTSDTNLAKLLFLNFTPSIMAKRVLRQKLRVLSERQTPIMLPFTRTEKTFVGPKFLGWKWRIIPIFSKPGYYKFECKYTYGIIRVQTSSDKSGVLLRVNKSGAMKVFKRAVGNENNEENGWALPQLLKDLFKSRGDTKREMADGFHVTIKYKDGKGEVEIPDTDKKFQVHGCRKAVMKVDHIGLKPSMEESDIHHKIFENTREHWQEGLKELHAKHRDYRLRLAMIQEEESAALSDDFWIFVYNNARLRRNDLEQYLLDHEANPALQTLPRTRKAALDALYLRQKWVFLHPQITFWYVFWDDVYARNSGFKCLKPEDFDPLQPTAICYHVKKEAELKDWLLERKLLGRWGLFHKGLIKLLYEGMAKYEKKGKMKRPSSQSLKSYATFSA
;
A
#
# COMPACT_ATOMS: atom_id res chain seq x y z
N MET A 1 -57.84 32.22 -3.40
CA MET A 1 -56.85 31.32 -4.04
C MET A 1 -56.44 30.29 -2.99
N ASP A 2 -57.35 29.48 -2.44
CA ASP A 2 -58.20 28.42 -3.04
C ASP A 2 -57.40 27.10 -3.19
N THR A 3 -57.81 25.86 -2.89
CA THR A 3 -58.95 25.21 -2.16
C THR A 3 -58.58 23.69 -2.08
N CYS A 4 -58.99 22.83 -1.13
CA CYS A 4 -59.82 22.94 0.10
C CYS A 4 -59.52 21.79 1.11
N TYR A 5 -60.30 21.73 2.20
CA TYR A 5 -60.45 20.62 3.18
C TYR A 5 -61.40 19.51 2.66
N PRO A 6 -61.61 18.30 3.30
CA PRO A 6 -61.67 17.93 4.75
C PRO A 6 -60.83 16.65 5.12
N ASN A 7 -60.82 15.99 6.30
CA ASN A 7 -61.19 16.16 7.74
C ASN A 7 -60.57 14.98 8.54
N ALA A 8 -60.47 14.89 9.89
CA ALA A 8 -60.48 15.88 10.99
C ALA A 8 -60.07 15.22 12.35
N ALA A 9 -59.47 16.03 13.24
CA ALA A 9 -59.61 16.06 14.72
C ALA A 9 -59.41 14.81 15.62
N GLN A 10 -58.39 14.85 16.50
CA GLN A 10 -58.55 15.24 17.92
C GLN A 10 -57.19 15.53 18.60
N CYS A 11 -57.18 16.37 19.65
CA CYS A 11 -55.97 16.99 20.21
C CYS A 11 -55.53 16.44 21.58
N TYR A 12 -54.22 16.51 21.83
CA TYR A 12 -53.58 16.29 23.13
C TYR A 12 -53.83 17.46 24.12
N PRO A 13 -53.86 17.19 25.44
CA PRO A 13 -53.44 18.16 26.45
C PRO A 13 -51.92 18.09 26.66
N ARG A 14 -51.30 19.26 26.89
CA ARG A 14 -49.85 19.42 27.09
C ARG A 14 -49.62 19.90 28.52
N GLN A 15 -48.87 19.17 29.35
CA GLN A 15 -48.41 19.72 30.64
C GLN A 15 -47.05 19.16 31.09
N THR A 16 -46.14 20.12 31.35
CA THR A 16 -45.04 20.12 32.33
C THR A 16 -44.00 19.00 32.36
N VAL A 17 -42.75 19.40 32.11
CA VAL A 17 -41.49 18.68 32.40
C VAL A 17 -41.17 18.69 33.90
N PRO A 18 -40.69 17.57 34.45
CA PRO A 18 -39.59 17.54 35.42
C PRO A 18 -38.45 16.64 34.90
N THR A 19 -37.31 17.17 34.48
CA THR A 19 -36.11 17.42 35.30
C THR A 19 -35.66 16.23 36.18
N ILE A 20 -34.87 15.33 35.57
CA ILE A 20 -33.75 14.57 36.15
C ILE A 20 -33.97 13.78 37.46
N SER A 21 -34.04 12.44 37.34
CA SER A 21 -33.12 11.54 38.08
C SER A 21 -33.00 10.19 37.37
N HIS A 22 -31.91 9.98 36.62
CA HIS A 22 -31.63 8.69 36.00
C HIS A 22 -30.88 7.77 36.97
N GLY A 23 -31.57 6.72 37.46
CA GLY A 23 -30.93 5.43 37.70
C GLY A 23 -30.72 4.70 36.36
N ALA A 24 -29.87 3.66 36.35
CA ALA A 24 -29.66 2.83 35.17
C ALA A 24 -31.01 2.26 34.66
N SER A 25 -31.20 2.24 33.34
CA SER A 25 -32.45 1.76 32.77
C SER A 25 -32.54 0.23 32.82
N GLU A 26 -33.77 -0.32 32.88
CA GLU A 26 -33.99 -1.78 32.80
C GLU A 26 -33.32 -2.42 31.58
N MET A 27 -33.16 -1.64 30.49
CA MET A 27 -32.45 -2.06 29.28
C MET A 27 -30.96 -2.34 29.54
N GLN A 28 -30.27 -1.48 30.30
CA GLN A 28 -28.86 -1.70 30.68
C GLN A 28 -28.71 -2.89 31.63
N LEU A 29 -29.70 -3.12 32.50
CA LEU A 29 -29.73 -4.30 33.37
C LEU A 29 -29.93 -5.59 32.56
N ALA A 30 -30.81 -5.55 31.55
CA ALA A 30 -31.04 -6.67 30.63
C ALA A 30 -29.84 -6.92 29.70
N GLU A 31 -29.13 -5.88 29.24
CA GLU A 31 -27.87 -5.99 28.49
C GLU A 31 -26.76 -6.63 29.35
N LEU A 32 -26.65 -6.24 30.62
CA LEU A 32 -25.72 -6.84 31.57
C LEU A 32 -26.08 -8.31 31.86
N GLN A 33 -27.36 -8.62 32.08
CA GLN A 33 -27.84 -9.99 32.27
C GLN A 33 -27.62 -10.86 31.02
N ALA A 34 -27.80 -10.31 29.82
CA ALA A 34 -27.50 -11.01 28.57
C ALA A 34 -25.99 -11.23 28.35
N ALA A 35 -25.15 -10.27 28.73
CA ALA A 35 -23.69 -10.43 28.72
C ALA A 35 -23.23 -11.50 29.73
N ILE A 36 -23.80 -11.50 30.95
CA ILE A 36 -23.55 -12.53 31.96
C ILE A 36 -24.05 -13.91 31.48
N ALA A 37 -25.22 -13.99 30.85
CA ALA A 37 -25.73 -15.22 30.24
C ALA A 37 -24.84 -15.73 29.09
N ALA A 38 -24.25 -14.82 28.31
CA ALA A 38 -23.27 -15.18 27.28
C ALA A 38 -21.94 -15.67 27.90
N CYS A 39 -21.49 -15.07 29.01
CA CYS A 39 -20.32 -15.53 29.77
C CYS A 39 -20.54 -16.93 30.36
N THR A 40 -21.72 -17.22 30.94
CA THR A 40 -22.05 -18.55 31.45
C THR A 40 -22.19 -19.58 30.31
N LEU A 41 -22.77 -19.22 29.16
CA LEU A 41 -22.83 -20.11 27.99
C LEU A 41 -21.45 -20.40 27.39
N ALA A 42 -20.53 -19.43 27.34
CA ALA A 42 -19.16 -19.63 26.86
C ALA A 42 -18.31 -20.48 27.82
N SER A 43 -18.55 -20.40 29.13
CA SER A 43 -17.87 -21.21 30.15
C SER A 43 -18.48 -22.60 30.35
N LEU A 44 -19.76 -22.79 30.04
CA LEU A 44 -20.41 -24.11 29.94
C LEU A 44 -19.77 -25.01 28.85
N GLU A 45 -19.08 -24.44 27.87
CA GLU A 45 -18.26 -25.18 26.90
C GLU A 45 -16.80 -25.43 27.36
N ALA A 46 -16.46 -25.21 28.64
CA ALA A 46 -15.07 -25.20 29.12
C ALA A 46 -14.69 -26.26 30.20
N SER A 47 -15.40 -26.41 31.33
CA SER A 47 -14.89 -27.16 32.50
C SER A 47 -15.96 -27.78 33.43
N GLN A 48 -15.50 -28.59 34.41
CA GLN A 48 -16.31 -29.42 35.33
C GLN A 48 -16.90 -28.67 36.54
N ALA A 49 -17.94 -29.27 37.13
CA ALA A 49 -18.94 -28.60 37.97
C ALA A 49 -18.50 -28.03 39.34
N HIS A 50 -17.25 -28.18 39.79
CA HIS A 50 -16.83 -27.75 41.13
C HIS A 50 -16.29 -26.30 41.18
N GLU A 51 -15.97 -25.69 40.04
CA GLU A 51 -15.58 -24.27 39.97
C GLU A 51 -16.80 -23.33 39.86
N LEU A 52 -18.01 -23.89 39.69
CA LEU A 52 -19.26 -23.14 39.47
C LEU A 52 -19.73 -22.32 40.68
N GLU A 53 -19.61 -22.84 41.90
CA GLU A 53 -20.06 -22.15 43.12
C GLU A 53 -19.21 -20.90 43.40
N ASN A 54 -17.88 -21.05 43.40
CA ASN A 54 -16.96 -19.95 43.73
C ASN A 54 -17.03 -18.78 42.72
N ILE A 55 -17.29 -19.06 41.44
CA ILE A 55 -17.38 -18.01 40.39
C ILE A 55 -18.74 -17.32 40.43
N ALA A 56 -19.82 -18.04 40.79
CA ALA A 56 -21.13 -17.44 41.00
C ALA A 56 -21.13 -16.50 42.22
N GLU A 57 -20.55 -16.93 43.35
CA GLU A 57 -20.37 -16.06 44.53
C GLU A 57 -19.51 -14.84 44.20
N ALA A 58 -18.38 -15.00 43.51
CA ALA A 58 -17.52 -13.87 43.13
C ALA A 58 -18.19 -12.89 42.15
N ALA A 59 -19.11 -13.36 41.29
CA ALA A 59 -19.85 -12.51 40.35
C ALA A 59 -20.96 -11.72 41.07
N ASP A 60 -21.71 -12.35 41.98
CA ASP A 60 -22.69 -11.67 42.83
C ASP A 60 -21.98 -10.67 43.78
N GLU A 61 -20.85 -11.05 44.37
CA GLU A 61 -20.03 -10.17 45.21
C GLU A 61 -19.47 -8.99 44.42
N ALA A 62 -19.04 -9.17 43.17
CA ALA A 62 -18.61 -8.08 42.29
C ALA A 62 -19.77 -7.15 41.89
N ALA A 63 -20.96 -7.69 41.60
CA ALA A 63 -22.15 -6.91 41.31
C ALA A 63 -22.61 -6.10 42.53
N LEU A 64 -22.58 -6.71 43.72
CA LEU A 64 -22.91 -6.07 45.00
C LEU A 64 -21.90 -4.98 45.36
N ASN A 65 -20.60 -5.23 45.18
CA ASN A 65 -19.54 -4.25 45.40
C ASN A 65 -19.62 -3.06 44.42
N CYS A 66 -19.98 -3.31 43.15
CA CYS A 66 -20.24 -2.24 42.18
C CYS A 66 -21.43 -1.36 42.63
N TRP A 67 -22.50 -1.98 43.13
CA TRP A 67 -23.65 -1.29 43.72
C TRP A 67 -23.26 -0.47 44.96
N HIS A 68 -22.45 -1.02 45.87
CA HIS A 68 -21.98 -0.31 47.06
C HIS A 68 -21.08 0.89 46.71
N GLN A 69 -20.15 0.76 45.76
CA GLN A 69 -19.30 1.88 45.33
C GLN A 69 -20.11 2.98 44.61
N LEU A 70 -21.16 2.63 43.87
CA LEU A 70 -22.10 3.59 43.27
C LEU A 70 -22.98 4.29 44.32
N ALA A 71 -23.29 3.63 45.44
CA ALA A 71 -23.97 4.23 46.58
C ALA A 71 -23.06 5.18 47.37
N GLU A 72 -21.82 4.78 47.67
CA GLU A 72 -20.87 5.61 48.43
C GLU A 72 -20.43 6.86 47.66
N LYS A 73 -20.23 6.78 46.32
CA LYS A 73 -19.87 7.94 45.49
C LYS A 73 -20.94 9.04 45.41
N LYS A 74 -22.14 8.83 45.98
CA LYS A 74 -23.14 9.91 46.16
C LYS A 74 -22.99 10.71 47.46
N VAL A 75 -22.11 10.33 48.39
CA VAL A 75 -22.00 10.96 49.72
C VAL A 75 -20.74 11.84 49.88
N THR A 76 -19.66 11.59 49.14
CA THR A 76 -18.37 12.30 49.30
C THR A 76 -17.94 13.15 48.10
N ALA A 77 -18.82 14.01 47.62
CA ALA A 77 -18.44 15.15 46.78
C ALA A 77 -17.97 16.34 47.65
N GLY A 78 -16.90 16.17 48.42
CA GLY A 78 -16.41 17.22 49.31
C GLY A 78 -15.11 16.91 50.07
N SER A 79 -14.06 17.66 49.71
CA SER A 79 -12.82 17.87 50.47
C SER A 79 -11.86 16.67 50.67
N LEU A 80 -10.60 16.94 50.31
CA LEU A 80 -9.31 16.60 50.94
C LEU A 80 -8.29 16.31 49.82
N ARG A 81 -7.03 16.72 49.86
CA ARG A 81 -6.22 17.68 50.64
C ARG A 81 -4.83 17.55 49.99
N LEU A 82 -4.15 18.64 49.61
CA LEU A 82 -2.74 18.54 49.24
C LEU A 82 -1.92 18.10 50.47
N SER A 83 -1.29 16.93 50.40
CA SER A 83 -0.20 16.57 51.31
C SER A 83 1.10 17.24 50.85
N ARG A 84 1.46 18.32 51.56
CA ARG A 84 2.81 18.89 51.52
C ARG A 84 3.79 17.87 52.12
N ILE A 85 4.74 17.36 51.34
CA ILE A 85 5.87 16.56 51.83
C ILE A 85 7.19 17.26 51.45
N GLN A 86 8.20 17.04 52.28
CA GLN A 86 9.35 17.92 52.46
C GLN A 86 10.35 17.95 51.30
N VAL A 87 11.05 19.10 51.20
CA VAL A 87 12.35 19.18 50.54
C VAL A 87 13.34 18.36 51.36
N VAL A 88 14.01 17.42 50.71
CA VAL A 88 15.25 16.82 51.19
C VAL A 88 16.37 17.41 50.34
N GLU A 89 17.29 18.12 50.99
CA GLU A 89 18.59 18.42 50.41
C GLU A 89 19.46 17.18 50.63
N ASP A 90 19.87 16.51 49.55
CA ASP A 90 20.91 15.48 49.60
C ASP A 90 22.21 16.03 49.02
N GLN A 91 23.31 15.65 49.67
CA GLN A 91 24.63 16.27 49.56
C GLN A 91 25.41 15.79 48.33
N ASP A 92 26.40 16.58 47.92
CA ASP A 92 27.39 16.18 46.94
C ASP A 92 28.15 14.93 47.40
N SER A 93 28.33 13.97 46.49
CA SER A 93 29.28 12.87 46.64
C SER A 93 30.01 12.66 45.31
N ASP A 94 31.29 13.05 45.27
CA ASP A 94 32.20 12.76 44.17
C ASP A 94 32.42 11.24 44.04
N ASP A 95 32.22 10.69 42.84
CA ASP A 95 32.64 9.33 42.47
C ASP A 95 32.86 9.25 40.93
N ASP A 96 33.73 10.14 40.43
CA ASP A 96 34.20 10.16 39.04
C ASP A 96 35.28 9.09 38.81
N ASP A 97 34.89 7.87 38.43
CA ASP A 97 35.70 7.06 37.48
C ASP A 97 34.94 5.90 36.79
N ALA A 98 33.91 5.33 37.43
CA ALA A 98 33.19 4.17 36.88
C ALA A 98 32.29 4.46 35.64
N GLY A 99 32.04 5.73 35.32
CA GLY A 99 31.11 6.13 34.25
C GLY A 99 31.64 5.93 32.82
N ASN A 100 32.95 5.96 32.60
CA ASN A 100 33.52 6.12 31.25
C ASN A 100 33.42 4.88 30.35
N GLU A 101 33.40 3.65 30.89
CA GLU A 101 33.22 2.45 30.07
C GLU A 101 31.77 2.26 29.58
N LEU A 102 30.77 2.57 30.43
CA LEU A 102 29.36 2.39 30.06
C LEU A 102 28.81 3.51 29.17
N VAL A 103 29.38 4.72 29.25
CA VAL A 103 28.98 5.88 28.44
C VAL A 103 29.42 5.73 26.97
N ASN A 104 30.55 5.10 26.68
CA ASN A 104 31.08 5.01 25.31
C ASN A 104 30.17 4.26 24.30
N PRO A 105 29.57 3.09 24.63
CA PRO A 105 28.57 2.44 23.78
C PRO A 105 27.32 3.30 23.56
N ILE A 106 26.78 3.90 24.62
CA ILE A 106 25.60 4.77 24.57
C ILE A 106 25.87 6.01 23.69
N LYS A 107 27.07 6.59 23.81
CA LYS A 107 27.52 7.73 23.00
C LYS A 107 27.66 7.35 21.53
N ARG A 108 28.07 6.11 21.21
CA ARG A 108 28.08 5.59 19.82
C ARG A 108 26.68 5.35 19.27
N THR A 109 25.75 4.76 20.01
CA THR A 109 24.40 4.49 19.47
C THR A 109 23.53 5.75 19.39
N LEU A 110 23.63 6.68 20.35
CA LEU A 110 22.99 7.99 20.22
C LEU A 110 23.63 8.84 19.12
N ALA A 111 24.90 8.57 18.75
CA ALA A 111 25.60 9.15 17.60
C ALA A 111 25.30 8.46 16.26
N LEU A 112 24.31 7.57 16.18
CA LEU A 112 23.70 7.31 14.89
C LEU A 112 23.10 8.60 14.35
N SER A 113 23.49 8.98 13.13
CA SER A 113 22.82 10.09 12.46
C SER A 113 21.34 9.79 12.36
N ARG A 114 20.50 10.82 12.52
CA ARG A 114 19.03 10.69 12.42
C ARG A 114 18.61 9.96 11.14
N GLN A 115 19.28 10.26 10.03
CA GLN A 115 19.07 9.58 8.75
C GLN A 115 19.30 8.06 8.85
N THR A 116 20.37 7.61 9.52
CA THR A 116 20.64 6.18 9.71
C THR A 116 19.58 5.48 10.56
N VAL A 117 18.97 6.17 11.53
CA VAL A 117 17.85 5.64 12.34
C VAL A 117 16.57 5.57 11.50
N ASP A 118 16.22 6.65 10.78
CA ASP A 118 15.05 6.69 9.91
C ASP A 118 15.17 5.66 8.75
N ASP A 119 16.37 5.47 8.18
CA ASP A 119 16.69 4.42 7.19
C ASP A 119 16.50 3.01 7.79
N ALA A 120 17.00 2.76 9.02
CA ALA A 120 16.83 1.47 9.70
C ALA A 120 15.35 1.16 10.00
N LEU A 121 14.56 2.17 10.39
CA LEU A 121 13.11 2.05 10.57
C LEU A 121 12.39 1.74 9.24
N GLN A 122 12.81 2.36 8.13
CA GLN A 122 12.27 2.04 6.82
C GLN A 122 12.58 0.59 6.42
N MET A 123 13.78 0.09 6.72
CA MET A 123 14.16 -1.32 6.48
C MET A 123 13.31 -2.30 7.32
N ILE A 124 12.96 -1.94 8.55
CA ILE A 124 12.02 -2.71 9.40
C ILE A 124 10.61 -2.72 8.80
N ARG A 125 10.10 -1.57 8.31
CA ARG A 125 8.79 -1.47 7.61
C ARG A 125 8.74 -2.33 6.34
N GLU A 126 9.87 -2.54 5.68
CA GLU A 126 10.00 -3.43 4.51
C GLU A 126 10.09 -4.93 4.88
N GLY A 127 10.05 -5.29 6.17
CA GLY A 127 10.19 -6.67 6.64
C GLY A 127 11.58 -7.26 6.37
N ARG A 128 12.63 -6.42 6.31
CA ARG A 128 14.02 -6.85 6.10
C ARG A 128 14.76 -6.99 7.43
N GLN A 129 15.54 -8.05 7.60
CA GLN A 129 16.41 -8.18 8.78
C GLN A 129 17.66 -7.30 8.67
N VAL A 130 18.01 -6.66 9.79
CA VAL A 130 19.02 -5.62 9.89
C VAL A 130 20.22 -6.18 10.65
N MET A 131 21.30 -6.55 9.95
CA MET A 131 22.51 -7.04 10.61
C MET A 131 23.47 -5.87 10.91
N TRP A 132 24.17 -5.95 12.03
CA TRP A 132 25.18 -4.96 12.40
C TRP A 132 26.57 -5.55 12.30
N LYS A 133 27.48 -4.82 11.63
CA LYS A 133 28.90 -5.16 11.63
C LYS A 133 29.73 -3.89 11.75
N GLU A 134 30.67 -3.88 12.70
CA GLU A 134 31.68 -2.82 12.87
C GLU A 134 31.08 -1.39 12.99
N GLY A 135 29.89 -1.25 13.58
CA GLY A 135 29.22 0.04 13.78
C GLY A 135 28.46 0.57 12.56
N GLN A 136 28.29 -0.23 11.51
CA GLN A 136 27.42 0.07 10.37
C GLN A 136 26.31 -0.96 10.21
N VAL A 137 25.17 -0.50 9.68
CA VAL A 137 24.05 -1.34 9.24
C VAL A 137 24.44 -2.03 7.92
N ILE A 138 24.41 -3.36 7.90
CA ILE A 138 24.73 -4.19 6.72
C ILE A 138 23.63 -5.25 6.51
N LEU A 139 23.32 -5.59 5.26
CA LEU A 139 22.29 -6.60 4.96
C LEU A 139 22.67 -8.01 5.44
N ALA A 140 21.69 -8.70 6.04
CA ALA A 140 21.65 -10.16 6.02
C ALA A 140 21.22 -10.65 4.63
N GLY A 141 22.18 -10.95 3.75
CA GLY A 141 21.93 -11.58 2.44
C GLY A 141 22.73 -10.98 1.28
N ALA A 142 23.42 -11.85 0.53
CA ALA A 142 24.48 -11.48 -0.42
C ALA A 142 24.05 -10.81 -1.75
N SER A 143 22.88 -10.16 -1.84
CA SER A 143 22.33 -9.65 -3.11
C SER A 143 22.07 -8.14 -3.19
N CYS A 144 22.58 -7.31 -2.26
CA CYS A 144 22.32 -5.85 -2.30
C CYS A 144 23.50 -4.94 -1.88
N VAL A 145 24.74 -5.44 -1.86
CA VAL A 145 25.95 -4.62 -1.63
C VAL A 145 26.21 -3.62 -2.78
N THR A 146 25.62 -3.84 -3.95
CA THR A 146 25.73 -2.93 -5.11
C THR A 146 24.88 -1.66 -5.01
N ALA A 147 23.91 -1.58 -4.10
CA ALA A 147 22.94 -0.47 -4.06
C ALA A 147 23.39 0.76 -3.25
N THR A 148 24.26 0.58 -2.25
CA THR A 148 24.72 1.69 -1.37
C THR A 148 26.03 2.32 -1.83
N THR A 149 26.84 1.62 -2.62
CA THR A 149 28.10 2.15 -3.19
C THR A 149 27.93 2.73 -4.60
N PHE A 150 26.94 2.25 -5.37
CA PHE A 150 26.54 2.82 -6.66
C PHE A 150 25.02 3.01 -6.70
N ALA A 151 24.52 3.95 -5.89
CA ALA A 151 23.12 4.36 -5.91
C ALA A 151 22.75 4.95 -7.29
N LEU A 152 22.18 4.12 -8.17
CA LEU A 152 21.60 4.54 -9.44
C LEU A 152 20.58 5.66 -9.20
N PRO A 153 20.47 6.66 -10.10
CA PRO A 153 19.47 7.71 -9.95
C PRO A 153 18.05 7.11 -9.91
N PRO A 154 17.08 7.78 -9.26
CA PRO A 154 15.71 7.29 -9.14
C PRO A 154 15.15 6.84 -10.49
N LEU A 155 14.49 5.67 -10.54
CA LEU A 155 13.96 5.09 -11.78
C LEU A 155 13.15 6.10 -12.60
N LEU A 156 12.37 6.95 -11.93
CA LEU A 156 11.60 8.03 -12.53
C LEU A 156 12.46 8.98 -13.38
N ARG A 157 13.63 9.40 -12.89
CA ARG A 157 14.53 10.31 -13.62
C ARG A 157 15.19 9.62 -14.81
N ILE A 158 15.53 8.34 -14.68
CA ILE A 158 16.00 7.52 -15.82
C ILE A 158 14.89 7.44 -16.89
N GLU A 159 13.64 7.27 -16.47
CA GLU A 159 12.49 7.19 -17.37
C GLU A 159 12.16 8.53 -18.05
N ILE A 160 12.22 9.67 -17.35
CA ILE A 160 12.03 10.99 -17.99
C ILE A 160 13.09 11.22 -19.06
N VAL A 161 14.35 10.89 -18.77
CA VAL A 161 15.47 11.02 -19.72
C VAL A 161 15.30 10.08 -20.91
N ARG A 162 14.96 8.80 -20.69
CA ARG A 162 14.60 7.85 -21.76
C ARG A 162 13.47 8.40 -22.65
N ASP A 163 12.44 8.95 -22.03
CA ASP A 163 11.24 9.42 -22.72
C ASP A 163 11.51 10.67 -23.56
N PHE A 164 12.37 11.58 -23.09
CA PHE A 164 12.90 12.66 -23.92
C PHE A 164 13.68 12.11 -25.12
N PHE A 165 14.62 11.17 -24.91
CA PHE A 165 15.38 10.59 -26.01
C PHE A 165 14.49 9.91 -27.05
N GLN A 166 13.46 9.17 -26.62
CA GLN A 166 12.43 8.58 -27.49
C GLN A 166 11.68 9.62 -28.33
N ILE A 167 11.25 10.74 -27.73
CA ILE A 167 10.50 11.79 -28.43
C ILE A 167 11.40 12.60 -29.37
N ALA A 168 12.61 12.96 -28.93
CA ALA A 168 13.58 13.66 -29.76
C ALA A 168 14.03 12.79 -30.94
N GLY A 169 14.27 11.50 -30.71
CA GLY A 169 14.61 10.53 -31.76
C GLY A 169 13.54 10.40 -32.83
N LEU A 170 12.25 10.41 -32.47
CA LEU A 170 11.14 10.43 -33.44
C LEU A 170 11.25 11.62 -34.40
N PHE A 171 11.53 12.83 -33.89
CA PHE A 171 11.70 14.02 -34.73
C PHE A 171 12.99 13.99 -35.56
N PHE A 172 14.09 13.45 -35.03
CA PHE A 172 15.35 13.31 -35.80
C PHE A 172 15.27 12.22 -36.87
N ALA A 173 14.49 11.15 -36.66
CA ALA A 173 14.33 10.08 -37.62
C ALA A 173 13.45 10.50 -38.81
N GLY A 174 12.27 11.10 -38.56
CA GLY A 174 11.26 11.37 -39.59
C GLY A 174 11.17 12.80 -40.11
N LEU A 175 12.01 13.75 -39.65
CA LEU A 175 11.99 15.13 -40.16
C LEU A 175 13.37 15.71 -40.50
N TYR A 176 14.48 15.10 -40.07
CA TYR A 176 15.82 15.69 -40.22
C TYR A 176 16.63 15.18 -41.42
N GLU A 177 16.19 14.12 -42.10
CA GLU A 177 16.85 13.67 -43.33
C GLU A 177 16.75 14.72 -44.45
N PRO A 178 15.56 15.31 -44.75
CA PRO A 178 15.44 16.42 -45.70
C PRO A 178 16.18 17.68 -45.24
N VAL A 179 16.24 17.92 -43.92
CA VAL A 179 16.96 19.06 -43.34
C VAL A 179 18.46 18.94 -43.61
N LEU A 180 19.06 17.78 -43.35
CA LEU A 180 20.49 17.55 -43.57
C LEU A 180 20.87 17.57 -45.07
N GLU A 181 19.93 17.22 -45.94
CA GLU A 181 20.09 17.33 -47.40
C GLU A 181 20.08 18.80 -47.84
N VAL A 182 19.08 19.60 -47.45
CA VAL A 182 19.02 21.05 -47.71
C VAL A 182 20.22 21.79 -47.11
N LEU A 183 20.67 21.44 -45.89
CA LEU A 183 21.85 22.03 -45.25
C LEU A 183 23.15 21.74 -46.05
N ARG A 184 23.22 20.59 -46.72
CA ARG A 184 24.34 20.19 -47.59
C ARG A 184 24.31 20.93 -48.93
N GLU A 185 23.12 21.09 -49.51
CA GLU A 185 22.92 21.82 -50.77
C GLU A 185 23.16 23.34 -50.64
N GLN A 186 22.89 23.93 -49.47
CA GLN A 186 22.99 25.37 -49.21
C GLN A 186 24.33 25.83 -48.59
N GLU A 187 25.35 24.96 -48.53
CA GLU A 187 26.69 25.26 -47.97
C GLU A 187 26.71 25.90 -46.55
N ILE A 188 25.74 25.53 -45.70
CA ILE A 188 25.54 26.16 -44.38
C ILE A 188 26.68 25.79 -43.39
N PRO A 189 27.09 26.68 -42.45
CA PRO A 189 28.32 26.52 -41.67
C PRO A 189 28.55 25.14 -41.05
N SER A 190 29.76 24.61 -41.29
CA SER A 190 30.18 23.24 -40.94
C SER A 190 29.83 22.80 -39.51
N TRP A 191 29.96 23.67 -38.50
CA TRP A 191 29.67 23.31 -37.12
C TRP A 191 28.18 22.99 -36.85
N ILE A 192 27.25 23.58 -37.59
CA ILE A 192 25.80 23.29 -37.47
C ILE A 192 25.53 21.90 -38.05
N TYR A 193 26.07 21.62 -39.24
CA TYR A 193 25.95 20.31 -39.90
C TYR A 193 26.58 19.19 -39.04
N VAL A 194 27.79 19.41 -38.53
CA VAL A 194 28.49 18.48 -37.62
C VAL A 194 27.70 18.29 -36.32
N GLY A 195 27.18 19.36 -35.72
CA GLY A 195 26.39 19.31 -34.48
C GLY A 195 25.09 18.50 -34.65
N LEU A 196 24.33 18.75 -35.72
CA LEU A 196 23.11 18.01 -36.04
C LEU A 196 23.38 16.54 -36.37
N THR A 197 24.45 16.25 -37.12
CA THR A 197 24.86 14.88 -37.45
C THR A 197 25.29 14.12 -36.20
N TRP A 198 26.10 14.73 -35.33
CA TRP A 198 26.52 14.16 -34.05
C TRP A 198 25.32 13.90 -33.12
N MET A 199 24.40 14.86 -33.00
CA MET A 199 23.18 14.66 -32.23
C MET A 199 22.36 13.51 -32.79
N ARG A 200 22.09 13.45 -34.10
CA ARG A 200 21.38 12.33 -34.74
C ARG A 200 22.02 10.99 -34.34
N SER A 201 23.34 10.86 -34.39
CA SER A 201 24.05 9.66 -33.95
C SER A 201 23.83 9.32 -32.46
N VAL A 202 23.89 10.32 -31.57
CA VAL A 202 23.69 10.14 -30.11
C VAL A 202 22.24 9.78 -29.79
N TYR A 203 21.26 10.50 -30.34
CA TYR A 203 19.83 10.24 -30.14
C TYR A 203 19.47 8.83 -30.60
N ASN A 204 19.92 8.43 -31.80
CA ASN A 204 19.62 7.11 -32.33
C ASN A 204 20.23 5.97 -31.50
N TRP A 205 21.49 6.14 -31.02
CA TRP A 205 22.14 5.16 -30.15
C TRP A 205 21.44 5.01 -28.80
N LEU A 206 20.97 6.12 -28.21
CA LEU A 206 20.27 6.13 -26.92
C LEU A 206 18.82 5.63 -27.00
N VAL A 207 18.14 5.83 -28.14
CA VAL A 207 16.80 5.30 -28.37
C VAL A 207 16.81 3.78 -28.57
N LYS A 208 17.95 3.21 -29.03
CA LYS A 208 18.06 1.82 -29.50
C LYS A 208 16.86 1.45 -30.38
N ASP A 209 16.69 2.25 -31.42
CA ASP A 209 15.79 1.91 -32.51
C ASP A 209 16.21 0.54 -33.09
N ILE A 210 15.27 -0.41 -33.05
CA ILE A 210 15.50 -1.79 -33.51
C ILE A 210 15.94 -1.76 -34.98
N SER A 211 15.44 -0.81 -35.78
CA SER A 211 15.82 -0.64 -37.19
C SER A 211 17.32 -0.32 -37.41
N GLN A 212 18.00 0.31 -36.45
CA GLN A 212 19.44 0.63 -36.58
C GLN A 212 20.34 -0.47 -36.03
N LEU A 213 19.88 -1.21 -35.02
CA LEU A 213 20.49 -2.51 -34.69
C LEU A 213 20.45 -3.43 -35.92
N MET A 214 19.35 -3.39 -36.69
CA MET A 214 19.20 -4.16 -37.93
C MET A 214 20.18 -3.70 -39.00
N HIS A 215 20.34 -2.40 -39.24
CA HIS A 215 21.33 -1.90 -40.21
C HIS A 215 22.78 -2.28 -39.83
N TYR A 216 23.11 -2.40 -38.53
CA TYR A 216 24.41 -2.91 -38.07
C TYR A 216 24.56 -4.44 -38.18
N LEU A 217 23.46 -5.20 -38.12
CA LEU A 217 23.43 -6.65 -38.31
C LEU A 217 23.37 -7.07 -39.80
N ASP A 218 23.07 -6.13 -40.70
CA ASP A 218 22.97 -6.34 -42.16
C ASP A 218 24.32 -6.15 -42.89
N LEU A 219 25.44 -6.24 -42.16
CA LEU A 219 26.81 -6.21 -42.70
C LEU A 219 27.21 -7.56 -43.34
N ASP A 220 26.42 -8.03 -44.30
CA ASP A 220 26.85 -8.78 -45.50
C ASP A 220 25.65 -9.34 -46.28
N PRO A 221 25.70 -9.44 -47.63
CA PRO A 221 24.70 -10.14 -48.44
C PRO A 221 24.73 -11.69 -48.28
N ASN A 222 25.47 -12.20 -47.29
CA ASN A 222 25.65 -13.62 -47.00
C ASN A 222 24.48 -14.19 -46.18
N LEU A 223 24.48 -15.53 -46.02
CA LEU A 223 23.47 -16.31 -45.29
C LEU A 223 23.09 -15.74 -43.89
N TRP A 224 24.03 -15.03 -43.25
CA TRP A 224 23.88 -14.42 -41.94
C TRP A 224 22.82 -13.30 -41.85
N SER A 225 22.57 -12.51 -42.90
CA SER A 225 21.51 -11.48 -42.88
C SER A 225 20.12 -12.11 -42.75
N LYS A 226 19.85 -13.16 -43.53
CA LYS A 226 18.60 -13.93 -43.48
C LYS A 226 18.41 -14.63 -42.12
N VAL A 227 19.49 -15.16 -41.53
CA VAL A 227 19.46 -15.74 -40.18
C VAL A 227 19.16 -14.67 -39.12
N SER A 228 19.80 -13.50 -39.21
CA SER A 228 19.56 -12.38 -38.29
C SER A 228 18.14 -11.84 -38.37
N VAL A 229 17.58 -11.66 -39.57
CA VAL A 229 16.18 -11.23 -39.76
C VAL A 229 15.19 -12.28 -39.23
N ALA A 230 15.46 -13.58 -39.43
CA ALA A 230 14.63 -14.65 -38.89
C ALA A 230 14.68 -14.73 -37.35
N LEU A 231 15.87 -14.58 -36.75
CA LEU A 231 16.05 -14.50 -35.29
C LEU A 231 15.33 -13.29 -34.69
N LEU A 232 15.34 -12.15 -35.38
CA LEU A 232 14.69 -10.92 -34.93
C LEU A 232 13.17 -10.99 -35.05
N LEU A 233 12.63 -11.54 -36.16
CA LEU A 233 11.19 -11.82 -36.29
C LEU A 233 10.72 -12.82 -35.23
N SER A 234 11.52 -13.87 -34.97
CA SER A 234 11.28 -14.80 -33.87
C SER A 234 11.31 -14.08 -32.52
N GLY A 235 12.22 -13.11 -32.32
CA GLY A 235 12.28 -12.26 -31.13
C GLY A 235 11.06 -11.36 -30.94
N ILE A 236 10.55 -10.71 -31.99
CA ILE A 236 9.35 -9.87 -31.93
C ILE A 236 8.12 -10.73 -31.64
N LEU A 237 7.96 -11.86 -32.33
CA LEU A 237 6.89 -12.84 -32.07
C LEU A 237 6.99 -13.41 -30.65
N LEU A 238 8.19 -13.70 -30.15
CA LEU A 238 8.44 -14.13 -28.77
C LEU A 238 8.03 -13.05 -27.77
N VAL A 239 8.39 -11.77 -28.01
CA VAL A 239 7.98 -10.64 -27.16
C VAL A 239 6.47 -10.50 -27.15
N HIS A 240 5.81 -10.48 -28.31
CA HIS A 240 4.35 -10.37 -28.41
C HIS A 240 3.64 -11.56 -27.78
N TRP A 241 4.06 -12.79 -28.07
CA TRP A 241 3.49 -14.01 -27.47
C TRP A 241 3.74 -14.05 -25.95
N SER A 242 4.91 -13.63 -25.47
CA SER A 242 5.20 -13.53 -24.04
C SER A 242 4.31 -12.47 -23.37
N PHE A 243 4.08 -11.34 -24.03
CA PHE A 243 3.16 -10.31 -23.56
C PHE A 243 1.72 -10.85 -23.49
N LEU A 244 1.22 -11.52 -24.55
CA LEU A 244 -0.10 -12.14 -24.54
C LEU A 244 -0.22 -13.21 -23.45
N ALA A 245 0.77 -14.08 -23.31
CA ALA A 245 0.81 -15.10 -22.26
C ALA A 245 0.82 -14.45 -20.86
N VAL A 246 1.56 -13.36 -20.67
CA VAL A 246 1.55 -12.58 -19.43
C VAL A 246 0.19 -11.92 -19.21
N VAL A 247 -0.42 -11.26 -20.19
CA VAL A 247 -1.74 -10.61 -20.00
C VAL A 247 -2.84 -11.64 -19.70
N PHE A 248 -2.97 -12.70 -20.51
CA PHE A 248 -4.03 -13.68 -20.37
C PHE A 248 -3.87 -14.62 -19.17
N ARG A 249 -2.64 -15.05 -18.83
CA ARG A 249 -2.41 -16.01 -17.73
C ARG A 249 -1.93 -15.34 -16.44
N LEU A 250 -1.09 -14.30 -16.55
CA LEU A 250 -0.39 -13.72 -15.39
C LEU A 250 -1.04 -12.43 -14.90
N TRP A 251 -1.48 -11.48 -15.72
CA TRP A 251 -2.03 -10.20 -15.23
C TRP A 251 -3.30 -10.38 -14.38
N TRP A 252 -4.11 -11.38 -14.70
CA TRP A 252 -5.27 -11.76 -13.89
C TRP A 252 -4.93 -12.58 -12.64
N THR A 253 -3.74 -13.19 -12.57
CA THR A 253 -3.25 -13.97 -11.42
C THR A 253 -2.11 -13.30 -10.66
N MET A 254 -1.64 -12.14 -11.12
CA MET A 254 -0.61 -11.35 -10.47
C MET A 254 -1.08 -11.05 -9.05
N PRO A 255 -0.18 -11.13 -8.05
CA PRO A 255 -0.51 -10.70 -6.72
C PRO A 255 -1.06 -9.29 -6.78
N ARG A 256 -2.18 -9.07 -6.10
CA ARG A 256 -2.76 -7.75 -5.86
C ARG A 256 -2.44 -7.41 -4.42
N THR A 257 -2.51 -6.13 -4.07
CA THR A 257 -2.70 -5.70 -2.68
C THR A 257 -3.69 -6.67 -2.01
N ALA A 258 -3.26 -7.38 -0.95
CA ALA A 258 -4.22 -8.10 -0.15
C ALA A 258 -5.16 -7.04 0.41
N ASP A 259 -6.44 -7.17 0.11
CA ASP A 259 -7.47 -6.28 0.61
C ASP A 259 -7.41 -6.27 2.15
N LYS A 260 -6.82 -5.20 2.71
CA LYS A 260 -6.51 -5.11 4.15
C LYS A 260 -7.80 -5.17 4.96
N VAL A 261 -8.89 -4.59 4.43
CA VAL A 261 -10.19 -4.49 5.11
C VAL A 261 -10.95 -5.81 5.02
N ARG A 262 -10.93 -6.54 3.88
CA ARG A 262 -11.55 -7.88 3.85
C ARG A 262 -10.81 -8.94 4.65
N HIS A 263 -9.49 -8.94 4.62
CA HIS A 263 -8.71 -10.07 5.14
C HIS A 263 -8.27 -9.88 6.60
N GLY A 264 -8.19 -8.63 7.09
CA GLY A 264 -7.77 -8.31 8.46
C GLY A 264 -6.36 -8.85 8.75
N HIS A 265 -6.19 -9.55 9.86
CA HIS A 265 -4.93 -10.20 10.25
C HIS A 265 -4.42 -11.25 9.24
N GLU A 266 -5.28 -11.75 8.34
CA GLU A 266 -4.89 -12.64 7.23
C GLU A 266 -4.46 -11.87 5.95
N ALA A 267 -4.35 -10.53 6.02
CA ALA A 267 -3.89 -9.69 4.91
C ALA A 267 -2.36 -9.66 4.82
N THR A 268 -1.81 -10.18 3.72
CA THR A 268 -0.38 -10.04 3.42
C THR A 268 -0.10 -8.68 2.76
N THR A 269 0.63 -7.80 3.44
CA THR A 269 1.11 -6.54 2.83
C THR A 269 2.10 -6.82 1.70
N TRP A 270 2.34 -5.82 0.84
CA TRP A 270 3.34 -5.96 -0.23
C TRP A 270 4.76 -6.10 0.34
N ALA A 271 5.07 -5.48 1.48
CA ALA A 271 6.33 -5.67 2.19
C ALA A 271 6.54 -7.13 2.59
N THR A 272 5.58 -7.72 3.33
CA THR A 272 5.63 -9.11 3.78
C THR A 272 5.63 -10.11 2.61
N PHE A 273 4.88 -9.81 1.54
CA PHE A 273 4.88 -10.64 0.35
C PHE A 273 6.20 -10.57 -0.43
N ALA A 274 6.82 -9.37 -0.51
CA ALA A 274 8.11 -9.17 -1.17
C ALA A 274 9.29 -9.77 -0.40
N SER A 275 9.27 -9.76 0.93
CA SER A 275 10.30 -10.41 1.75
C SER A 275 10.24 -11.94 1.62
N GLN A 276 9.05 -12.52 1.54
CA GLN A 276 8.85 -13.96 1.30
C GLN A 276 9.14 -14.38 -0.15
N ASN A 277 8.74 -13.58 -1.16
CA ASN A 277 8.79 -13.96 -2.57
C ASN A 277 9.36 -12.85 -3.47
N ALA A 278 10.60 -12.42 -3.20
CA ALA A 278 11.28 -11.31 -3.88
C ALA A 278 11.33 -11.43 -5.42
N TRP A 279 11.34 -12.63 -5.99
CA TRP A 279 11.34 -12.80 -7.45
C TRP A 279 9.96 -12.51 -8.07
N THR A 280 8.87 -12.91 -7.41
CA THR A 280 7.50 -12.69 -7.91
C THR A 280 7.05 -11.23 -7.85
N THR A 281 7.68 -10.42 -7.01
CA THR A 281 7.46 -8.96 -6.95
C THR A 281 8.40 -8.19 -7.87
N LYS A 282 9.66 -8.62 -8.03
CA LYS A 282 10.60 -7.96 -8.96
C LYS A 282 10.29 -8.23 -10.43
N PHE A 283 9.84 -9.43 -10.80
CA PHE A 283 9.57 -9.79 -12.19
C PHE A 283 8.53 -8.86 -12.87
N PRO A 284 7.35 -8.57 -12.27
CA PRO A 284 6.39 -7.65 -12.88
C PRO A 284 6.93 -6.22 -13.05
N THR A 285 7.76 -5.70 -12.12
CA THR A 285 8.41 -4.38 -12.31
C THR A 285 9.34 -4.39 -13.51
N ILE A 286 10.22 -5.41 -13.62
CA ILE A 286 11.14 -5.56 -14.76
C ILE A 286 10.35 -5.69 -16.06
N PHE A 287 9.29 -6.51 -16.08
CA PHE A 287 8.40 -6.69 -17.24
C PHE A 287 7.75 -5.37 -17.66
N ILE A 288 7.18 -4.60 -16.72
CA ILE A 288 6.59 -3.29 -16.99
C ILE A 288 7.65 -2.33 -17.57
N THR A 289 8.85 -2.26 -16.99
CA THR A 289 9.94 -1.42 -17.51
C THR A 289 10.37 -1.83 -18.93
N ILE A 290 10.41 -3.13 -19.23
CA ILE A 290 10.68 -3.63 -20.60
C ILE A 290 9.56 -3.19 -21.54
N CYS A 291 8.29 -3.46 -21.20
CA CYS A 291 7.13 -3.07 -22.01
C CYS A 291 7.11 -1.57 -22.31
N LEU A 292 7.32 -0.71 -21.30
CA LEU A 292 7.41 0.75 -21.47
C LEU A 292 8.56 1.18 -22.37
N THR A 293 9.67 0.44 -22.37
CA THR A 293 10.86 0.75 -23.18
C THR A 293 10.67 0.36 -24.65
N VAL A 294 10.09 -0.82 -24.93
CA VAL A 294 9.80 -1.28 -26.30
C VAL A 294 8.50 -0.71 -26.88
N TYR A 295 7.69 -0.02 -26.08
CA TYR A 295 6.36 0.47 -26.45
C TYR A 295 6.36 1.31 -27.73
N LEU A 296 7.13 2.41 -27.74
CA LEU A 296 7.14 3.33 -28.87
C LEU A 296 7.78 2.73 -30.13
N PRO A 297 8.95 2.04 -30.08
CA PRO A 297 9.53 1.39 -31.26
C PRO A 297 8.61 0.36 -31.92
N LEU A 298 7.94 -0.50 -31.13
CA LEU A 298 7.01 -1.51 -31.67
C LEU A 298 5.75 -0.86 -32.28
N THR A 299 5.25 0.21 -31.66
CA THR A 299 4.11 0.99 -32.19
C THR A 299 4.46 1.65 -33.52
N GLN A 300 5.62 2.30 -33.62
CA GLN A 300 6.11 2.94 -34.84
C GLN A 300 6.33 1.93 -35.96
N MET A 301 7.03 0.82 -35.68
CA MET A 301 7.22 -0.27 -36.65
C MET A 301 5.88 -0.79 -37.19
N SER A 302 4.89 -0.97 -36.31
CA SER A 302 3.55 -1.45 -36.71
C SER A 302 2.85 -0.45 -37.65
N PHE A 303 2.92 0.86 -37.37
CA PHE A 303 2.37 1.87 -38.28
C PHE A 303 3.12 1.94 -39.62
N ASN A 304 4.45 1.89 -39.61
CA ASN A 304 5.24 1.97 -40.85
C ASN A 304 5.01 0.75 -41.77
N VAL A 305 4.82 -0.45 -41.21
CA VAL A 305 4.39 -1.64 -41.97
C VAL A 305 3.06 -1.40 -42.69
N LEU A 306 2.09 -0.76 -42.01
CA LEU A 306 0.78 -0.44 -42.58
C LEU A 306 0.85 0.66 -43.64
N VAL A 307 1.66 1.71 -43.44
CA VAL A 307 1.92 2.74 -44.46
C VAL A 307 2.57 2.14 -45.69
N VAL A 308 3.62 1.34 -45.55
CA VAL A 308 4.26 0.63 -46.67
C VAL A 308 3.25 -0.26 -47.40
N THR A 309 2.35 -0.93 -46.67
CA THR A 309 1.29 -1.76 -47.27
C THR A 309 0.33 -0.95 -48.14
N HIS A 310 -0.14 0.21 -47.65
CA HIS A 310 -1.09 1.07 -48.36
C HIS A 310 -0.45 1.89 -49.49
N ASN A 311 0.72 2.49 -49.25
CA ASN A 311 1.42 3.41 -50.13
C ASN A 311 2.80 2.83 -50.53
N PRO A 312 2.91 2.07 -51.63
CA PRO A 312 4.18 1.47 -52.06
C PRO A 312 5.28 2.47 -52.42
N ALA A 313 4.92 3.72 -52.75
CA ALA A 313 5.83 4.75 -53.19
C ALA A 313 6.51 5.53 -52.05
N ASP A 314 6.11 5.29 -50.79
CA ASP A 314 6.71 5.95 -49.63
C ASP A 314 8.10 5.39 -49.34
N SER A 315 9.12 6.05 -49.89
CA SER A 315 10.51 5.62 -49.75
C SER A 315 11.07 5.73 -48.33
N GLU A 316 10.48 6.56 -47.47
CA GLU A 316 10.96 6.79 -46.11
C GLU A 316 10.42 5.72 -45.16
N ALA A 317 9.11 5.45 -45.23
CA ALA A 317 8.51 4.30 -44.56
C ALA A 317 9.18 2.98 -45.02
N MET A 318 9.48 2.85 -46.32
CA MET A 318 10.18 1.68 -46.88
C MET A 318 11.59 1.47 -46.33
N ARG A 319 12.37 2.54 -46.09
CA ARG A 319 13.69 2.47 -45.44
C ARG A 319 13.56 2.00 -43.99
N SER A 320 12.62 2.57 -43.24
CA SER A 320 12.44 2.25 -41.82
C SER A 320 12.04 0.78 -41.57
N VAL A 321 11.41 0.12 -42.55
CA VAL A 321 10.99 -1.29 -42.49
C VAL A 321 11.62 -2.14 -43.60
N HIS A 322 12.87 -1.85 -43.97
CA HIS A 322 13.60 -2.51 -45.07
C HIS A 322 13.56 -4.04 -45.00
N PHE A 323 13.69 -4.58 -43.79
CA PHE A 323 13.65 -6.03 -43.51
C PHE A 323 12.33 -6.72 -43.85
N ALA A 324 11.21 -5.99 -43.84
CA ALA A 324 9.90 -6.53 -44.22
C ALA A 324 9.64 -6.29 -45.71
N SER A 325 9.98 -5.10 -46.22
CA SER A 325 9.69 -4.71 -47.60
C SER A 325 10.38 -5.60 -48.64
N GLN A 326 11.55 -6.16 -48.34
CA GLN A 326 12.19 -7.20 -49.17
C GLN A 326 11.31 -8.43 -49.41
N TYR A 327 10.36 -8.74 -48.52
CA TYR A 327 9.42 -9.87 -48.65
C TYR A 327 8.10 -9.50 -49.32
N ARG A 328 7.90 -8.24 -49.73
CA ARG A 328 6.63 -7.72 -50.28
C ARG A 328 6.11 -8.48 -51.50
N GLY A 329 7.00 -8.95 -52.37
CA GLY A 329 6.66 -9.75 -53.54
C GLY A 329 6.44 -11.24 -53.25
N GLY A 330 6.64 -11.69 -52.01
CA GLY A 330 6.55 -13.10 -51.62
C GLY A 330 5.22 -13.49 -50.96
N PRO A 331 4.91 -14.80 -50.88
CA PRO A 331 3.67 -15.31 -50.30
C PRO A 331 3.54 -15.04 -48.79
N TYR A 332 4.62 -14.61 -48.12
CA TYR A 332 4.65 -14.33 -46.69
C TYR A 332 4.36 -12.87 -46.32
N TRP A 333 4.19 -11.96 -47.29
CA TRP A 333 3.97 -10.53 -47.01
C TRP A 333 2.75 -10.29 -46.10
N PHE A 334 1.67 -11.05 -46.26
CA PHE A 334 0.42 -10.83 -45.51
C PHE A 334 0.57 -11.01 -43.98
N PHE A 335 1.58 -11.74 -43.50
CA PHE A 335 1.83 -11.89 -42.07
C PHE A 335 2.26 -10.57 -41.41
N PHE A 336 3.00 -9.71 -42.11
CA PHE A 336 3.50 -8.45 -41.56
C PHE A 336 2.38 -7.44 -41.19
N PRO A 337 1.45 -7.06 -42.09
CA PRO A 337 0.35 -6.16 -41.73
C PRO A 337 -0.66 -6.82 -40.78
N LEU A 338 -0.86 -8.14 -40.85
CA LEU A 338 -1.70 -8.86 -39.88
C LEU A 338 -1.13 -8.76 -38.46
N GLU A 339 0.17 -9.05 -38.29
CA GLU A 339 0.86 -8.98 -37.01
C GLU A 339 0.96 -7.53 -36.48
N ALA A 340 1.16 -6.55 -37.37
CA ALA A 340 1.12 -5.13 -37.02
C ALA A 340 -0.26 -4.70 -36.49
N ILE A 341 -1.36 -5.15 -37.13
CA ILE A 341 -2.72 -4.90 -36.62
C ILE A 341 -2.92 -5.55 -35.25
N LEU A 342 -2.49 -6.81 -35.08
CA LEU A 342 -2.58 -7.50 -33.79
C LEU A 342 -1.83 -6.73 -32.71
N LEU A 343 -0.56 -6.37 -32.93
CA LEU A 343 0.26 -5.58 -32.01
C LEU A 343 -0.35 -4.22 -31.64
N LEU A 344 -1.05 -3.56 -32.56
CA LEU A 344 -1.75 -2.30 -32.26
C LEU A 344 -2.92 -2.52 -31.28
N PHE A 345 -3.75 -3.54 -31.49
CA PHE A 345 -4.88 -3.83 -30.59
C PHE A 345 -4.44 -4.47 -29.26
N THR A 346 -3.63 -5.53 -29.31
CA THR A 346 -3.28 -6.35 -28.15
C THR A 346 -2.27 -5.65 -27.25
N PHE A 347 -1.28 -4.95 -27.80
CA PHE A 347 -0.18 -4.36 -27.03
C PHE A 347 -0.32 -2.83 -26.94
N THR A 348 -0.44 -2.13 -28.08
CA THR A 348 -0.40 -0.66 -28.10
C THR A 348 -1.59 -0.03 -27.38
N LEU A 349 -2.82 -0.47 -27.68
CA LEU A 349 -4.05 0.04 -27.06
C LEU A 349 -4.34 -0.56 -25.68
N SER A 350 -4.02 -1.84 -25.46
CA SER A 350 -4.38 -2.52 -24.20
C SER A 350 -3.42 -2.22 -23.05
N LEU A 351 -2.12 -2.01 -23.30
CA LEU A 351 -1.15 -1.74 -22.23
C LEU A 351 -1.48 -0.47 -21.41
N PRO A 352 -1.83 0.69 -22.02
CA PRO A 352 -2.28 1.87 -21.26
C PRO A 352 -3.42 1.57 -20.27
N PHE A 353 -4.47 0.88 -20.72
CA PHE A 353 -5.62 0.51 -19.89
C PHE A 353 -5.25 -0.42 -18.73
N LEU A 354 -4.39 -1.42 -19.00
CA LEU A 354 -3.90 -2.33 -17.96
C LEU A 354 -3.06 -1.60 -16.89
N LEU A 355 -2.23 -0.64 -17.30
CA LEU A 355 -1.42 0.16 -16.39
C LEU A 355 -2.28 1.11 -15.54
N GLU A 356 -3.24 1.82 -16.13
CA GLU A 356 -4.17 2.70 -15.41
C GLU A 356 -4.97 1.93 -14.35
N TRP A 357 -5.53 0.77 -14.73
CA TRP A 357 -6.25 -0.10 -13.82
C TRP A 357 -5.36 -0.60 -12.67
N SER A 358 -4.09 -0.92 -12.94
CA SER A 358 -3.12 -1.33 -11.91
C SER A 358 -2.71 -0.18 -10.97
N ILE A 359 -2.60 1.05 -11.48
CA ILE A 359 -2.36 2.25 -10.66
C ILE A 359 -3.55 2.46 -9.72
N TRP A 360 -4.78 2.47 -10.25
CA TRP A 360 -6.00 2.69 -9.45
C TRP A 360 -6.18 1.66 -8.33
N LYS A 361 -5.77 0.40 -8.54
CA LYS A 361 -5.87 -0.67 -7.52
C LYS A 361 -4.75 -0.77 -6.51
N ASN A 362 -3.61 -0.10 -6.71
CA ASN A 362 -2.45 -0.21 -5.81
C ASN A 362 -1.98 1.12 -5.20
N ARG A 363 -2.36 2.28 -5.75
CA ARG A 363 -2.00 3.58 -5.17
C ARG A 363 -2.58 3.75 -3.75
N PRO A 364 -1.91 4.50 -2.84
CA PRO A 364 -2.49 4.86 -1.55
C PRO A 364 -3.83 5.60 -1.67
N SER A 365 -4.74 5.27 -0.75
CA SER A 365 -5.96 6.03 -0.43
C SER A 365 -5.81 6.69 0.94
N GLY A 366 -6.75 7.58 1.29
CA GLY A 366 -6.89 8.09 2.66
C GLY A 366 -7.34 7.03 3.67
N SER A 367 -7.90 7.51 4.77
CA SER A 367 -8.37 6.72 5.89
C SER A 367 -9.47 5.72 5.49
N LEU A 368 -9.75 4.77 6.37
CA LEU A 368 -10.82 3.79 6.13
C LEU A 368 -12.23 4.42 6.17
N GLU A 369 -12.43 5.52 6.88
CA GLU A 369 -13.74 6.21 6.95
C GLU A 369 -13.96 7.22 5.83
N ASP A 370 -12.89 7.92 5.42
CA ASP A 370 -12.94 9.00 4.44
C ASP A 370 -11.66 8.95 3.58
N GLU A 371 -11.82 8.75 2.26
CA GLU A 371 -10.72 8.64 1.31
C GLU A 371 -9.97 9.97 1.06
N ASP A 372 -10.59 11.11 1.38
CA ASP A 372 -10.04 12.46 1.23
C ASP A 372 -9.43 13.03 2.52
N VAL A 373 -9.37 12.21 3.57
CA VAL A 373 -8.82 12.54 4.90
C VAL A 373 -7.83 11.48 5.35
N THR A 374 -6.86 11.90 6.16
CA THR A 374 -5.90 11.03 6.86
C THR A 374 -5.41 11.75 8.12
N TYR A 375 -4.51 11.14 8.88
CA TYR A 375 -3.96 11.73 10.10
C TYR A 375 -2.44 11.86 9.97
N ASP A 376 -1.85 12.89 10.57
CA ASP A 376 -0.39 13.02 10.63
C ASP A 376 0.22 12.09 11.70
N LEU A 377 1.56 12.10 11.82
CA LEU A 377 2.28 11.35 12.87
C LEU A 377 1.97 11.80 14.31
N ASP A 378 1.15 12.85 14.49
CA ASP A 378 0.63 13.28 15.79
C ASP A 378 -0.83 12.86 16.01
N GLY A 379 -1.46 12.29 14.98
CA GLY A 379 -2.87 11.93 14.93
C GLY A 379 -3.82 13.10 14.68
N GLU A 380 -3.34 14.27 14.25
CA GLU A 380 -4.19 15.40 13.86
C GLU A 380 -4.81 15.17 12.47
N LYS A 381 -6.08 15.57 12.28
CA LYS A 381 -6.81 15.38 11.01
C LYS A 381 -6.22 16.27 9.90
N VAL A 382 -5.71 15.65 8.84
CA VAL A 382 -5.15 16.33 7.66
C VAL A 382 -5.93 15.90 6.40
N LYS A 383 -6.09 16.81 5.45
CA LYS A 383 -6.65 16.46 4.13
C LYS A 383 -5.67 15.52 3.40
N PHE A 384 -6.18 14.52 2.70
CA PHE A 384 -5.38 13.64 1.84
C PHE A 384 -4.97 14.37 0.55
N ASP A 385 -4.01 15.28 0.72
CA ASP A 385 -3.39 16.08 -0.33
C ASP A 385 -2.20 15.35 -0.98
N ASP A 386 -1.62 15.96 -2.02
CA ASP A 386 -0.47 15.42 -2.74
C ASP A 386 0.76 15.25 -1.83
N LYS A 387 0.82 15.99 -0.71
CA LYS A 387 1.88 15.95 0.28
C LYS A 387 1.76 14.72 1.20
N VAL A 388 0.58 14.36 1.70
CA VAL A 388 0.44 13.09 2.44
C VAL A 388 0.52 11.89 1.51
N TYR A 389 0.02 12.01 0.28
CA TYR A 389 0.25 10.99 -0.76
C TYR A 389 1.74 10.74 -1.00
N THR A 390 2.55 11.80 -1.13
CA THR A 390 4.01 11.76 -1.25
C THR A 390 4.67 11.03 -0.09
N GLU A 391 4.18 11.21 1.14
CA GLU A 391 4.75 10.63 2.35
C GLU A 391 4.40 9.14 2.50
N LEU A 392 3.20 8.72 2.10
CA LEU A 392 2.74 7.33 2.20
C LEU A 392 3.33 6.41 1.13
N VAL A 393 3.46 6.85 -0.13
CA VAL A 393 4.04 6.03 -1.21
C VAL A 393 5.42 5.39 -0.86
N PRO A 394 6.36 6.07 -0.19
CA PRO A 394 7.63 5.47 0.23
C PRO A 394 7.63 4.82 1.62
N SER A 395 6.59 4.98 2.43
CA SER A 395 6.61 4.60 3.85
C SER A 395 5.61 3.52 4.26
N ASP A 396 4.48 3.37 3.55
CA ASP A 396 3.42 2.39 3.86
C ASP A 396 3.85 0.96 3.45
N PRO A 397 3.73 -0.05 4.34
CA PRO A 397 3.94 -1.47 4.00
C PRO A 397 3.05 -2.03 2.86
N SER A 398 1.92 -1.39 2.50
CA SER A 398 1.19 -1.70 1.25
C SER A 398 1.84 -1.15 -0.02
N GLN A 399 2.89 -0.33 0.07
CA GLN A 399 3.58 0.28 -1.08
C GLN A 399 5.02 -0.21 -1.21
N LEU A 400 5.65 -0.51 -0.08
CA LEU A 400 6.95 -1.17 0.01
C LEU A 400 6.89 -2.54 -0.69
N GLY A 401 7.79 -2.79 -1.64
CA GLY A 401 7.80 -4.02 -2.45
C GLY A 401 6.68 -4.15 -3.51
N CYS A 402 5.78 -3.18 -3.65
CA CYS A 402 4.72 -3.21 -4.66
C CYS A 402 5.30 -3.08 -6.09
N PRO A 403 5.00 -4.02 -7.01
CA PRO A 403 5.59 -4.02 -8.35
C PRO A 403 5.20 -2.81 -9.20
N TYR A 404 4.02 -2.25 -8.95
CA TYR A 404 3.42 -1.14 -9.68
C TYR A 404 3.86 0.24 -9.15
N ARG A 405 4.57 0.30 -8.01
CA ARG A 405 4.94 1.57 -7.36
C ARG A 405 5.74 2.50 -8.27
N SER A 406 6.55 1.97 -9.19
CA SER A 406 7.27 2.77 -10.18
C SER A 406 6.36 3.58 -11.11
N LEU A 407 5.09 3.19 -11.29
CA LEU A 407 4.16 3.88 -12.20
C LEU A 407 3.66 5.21 -11.63
N TYR A 408 3.47 5.31 -10.31
CA TYR A 408 2.89 6.49 -9.65
C TYR A 408 3.81 7.16 -8.62
N ALA A 409 4.92 6.54 -8.21
CA ALA A 409 5.87 7.18 -7.30
C ALA A 409 6.58 8.38 -7.95
N GLY A 410 6.55 9.52 -7.25
CA GLY A 410 7.11 10.80 -7.69
C GLY A 410 6.14 11.71 -8.46
N PHE A 411 4.88 11.29 -8.64
CA PHE A 411 3.80 12.14 -9.14
C PHE A 411 2.87 12.61 -8.02
N GLU A 412 2.22 13.75 -8.23
CA GLU A 412 1.09 14.19 -7.41
C GLU A 412 -0.09 13.18 -7.49
N ARG A 413 -0.98 13.14 -6.48
CA ARG A 413 -2.13 12.22 -6.39
C ARG A 413 -3.00 12.31 -7.64
N ASN A 414 -3.30 13.53 -8.08
CA ASN A 414 -4.11 13.83 -9.25
C ASN A 414 -3.41 13.44 -10.58
N TRP A 415 -2.07 13.46 -10.59
CA TRP A 415 -1.24 13.11 -11.74
C TRP A 415 -0.68 11.68 -11.66
N SER A 416 -1.17 10.83 -10.74
CA SER A 416 -0.70 9.44 -10.57
C SER A 416 -0.84 8.56 -11.83
N THR A 417 -1.69 8.93 -12.80
CA THR A 417 -1.83 8.27 -14.11
C THR A 417 -1.06 8.95 -15.26
N TYR A 418 -0.25 9.97 -14.96
CA TYR A 418 0.40 10.81 -15.98
C TYR A 418 1.29 10.04 -16.97
N LYS A 419 1.99 8.99 -16.53
CA LYS A 419 2.74 8.09 -17.45
C LYS A 419 1.85 7.46 -18.52
N VAL A 420 0.62 7.09 -18.16
CA VAL A 420 -0.36 6.54 -19.11
C VAL A 420 -0.81 7.61 -20.09
N MET A 421 -1.04 8.84 -19.62
CA MET A 421 -1.34 9.99 -20.49
C MET A 421 -0.20 10.29 -21.47
N GLN A 422 1.06 10.25 -21.01
CA GLN A 422 2.24 10.39 -21.87
C GLN A 422 2.32 9.27 -22.92
N MET A 423 1.98 8.02 -22.58
CA MET A 423 1.93 6.92 -23.57
C MET A 423 0.89 7.18 -24.66
N VAL A 424 -0.32 7.61 -24.29
CA VAL A 424 -1.37 7.97 -25.26
C VAL A 424 -0.94 9.16 -26.13
N ALA A 425 -0.32 10.18 -25.53
CA ALA A 425 0.24 11.31 -26.28
C ALA A 425 1.34 10.87 -27.26
N LYS A 426 2.23 9.95 -26.87
CA LYS A 426 3.24 9.36 -27.77
C LYS A 426 2.62 8.59 -28.95
N ILE A 427 1.51 7.86 -28.75
CA ILE A 427 0.77 7.22 -29.85
C ILE A 427 0.26 8.29 -30.82
N LEU A 428 -0.43 9.32 -30.32
CA LEU A 428 -0.98 10.39 -31.15
C LEU A 428 0.12 11.09 -31.96
N MET A 429 1.26 11.38 -31.33
CA MET A 429 2.42 11.96 -32.00
C MET A 429 3.01 11.02 -33.06
N ALA A 430 3.16 9.72 -32.78
CA ALA A 430 3.64 8.74 -33.75
C ALA A 430 2.69 8.62 -34.95
N VAL A 431 1.37 8.58 -34.72
CA VAL A 431 0.35 8.59 -35.78
C VAL A 431 0.46 9.85 -36.63
N ILE A 432 0.62 11.03 -36.03
CA ILE A 432 0.75 12.29 -36.78
C ILE A 432 2.03 12.31 -37.63
N VAL A 433 3.18 11.93 -37.08
CA VAL A 433 4.46 11.91 -37.83
C VAL A 433 4.39 10.92 -38.99
N VAL A 434 3.87 9.70 -38.76
CA VAL A 434 3.81 8.64 -39.77
C VAL A 434 2.74 8.88 -40.84
N SER A 435 1.62 9.54 -40.51
CA SER A 435 0.55 9.83 -41.47
C SER A 435 0.76 11.10 -42.29
N ALA A 436 1.49 12.09 -41.77
CA ALA A 436 1.64 13.36 -42.45
C ALA A 436 2.73 13.33 -43.55
N GLY A 437 3.85 12.65 -43.31
CA GLY A 437 5.01 12.57 -44.22
C GLY A 437 5.76 13.89 -44.48
N GLN A 438 5.06 15.04 -44.44
CA GLN A 438 5.62 16.37 -44.65
C GLN A 438 4.79 17.43 -43.90
N SER A 439 5.45 18.27 -43.12
CA SER A 439 4.96 19.52 -42.48
C SER A 439 3.64 19.44 -41.69
N VAL A 440 3.72 19.37 -40.35
CA VAL A 440 2.58 19.61 -39.45
C VAL A 440 2.93 20.68 -38.44
N GLN A 441 2.15 21.76 -38.38
CA GLN A 441 2.23 22.77 -37.33
C GLN A 441 1.65 22.22 -36.01
N ILE A 442 2.43 21.42 -35.27
CA ILE A 442 2.03 20.91 -33.94
C ILE A 442 2.33 21.99 -32.88
N VAL A 443 1.56 23.08 -32.90
CA VAL A 443 1.61 24.15 -31.89
C VAL A 443 0.31 24.12 -31.10
N GLY A 444 0.28 23.42 -29.95
CA GLY A 444 -0.91 23.46 -29.10
C GLY A 444 -1.07 22.49 -27.92
N LEU A 445 -0.20 21.49 -27.71
CA LEU A 445 -0.48 20.41 -26.74
C LEU A 445 0.27 20.44 -25.40
N SER A 446 1.22 21.35 -25.17
CA SER A 446 1.84 21.51 -23.85
C SER A 446 1.24 22.67 -23.07
N LYS A 447 0.09 22.45 -22.42
CA LYS A 447 -0.24 23.21 -21.21
C LYS A 447 0.88 22.99 -20.18
N TYR A 448 1.12 23.97 -19.31
CA TYR A 448 2.09 23.85 -18.21
C TYR A 448 1.55 22.87 -17.17
N SER A 449 1.79 21.57 -17.39
CA SER A 449 1.54 20.50 -16.43
C SER A 449 2.71 20.47 -15.44
N GLN A 450 2.41 20.47 -14.15
CA GLN A 450 3.34 20.17 -13.08
C GLN A 450 2.93 18.85 -12.43
N PRO A 451 3.23 17.70 -13.06
CA PRO A 451 2.77 16.41 -12.56
C PRO A 451 3.69 15.83 -11.47
N PHE A 452 4.92 16.35 -11.32
CA PHE A 452 5.94 15.79 -10.44
C PHE A 452 5.95 16.44 -9.06
N ILE A 453 6.24 15.64 -8.04
CA ILE A 453 6.42 16.11 -6.65
C ILE A 453 7.70 16.95 -6.52
N ASP A 454 8.75 16.61 -7.26
CA ASP A 454 10.01 17.36 -7.28
C ASP A 454 9.95 18.42 -8.40
N PRO A 455 9.99 19.73 -8.08
CA PRO A 455 9.98 20.78 -9.10
C PRO A 455 11.20 20.71 -10.03
N PHE A 456 12.31 20.05 -9.66
CA PHE A 456 13.41 19.81 -10.59
C PHE A 456 13.05 18.82 -11.70
N ASP A 457 12.18 17.85 -11.42
CA ASP A 457 11.72 16.88 -12.42
C ASP A 457 10.69 17.54 -13.37
N ASP A 458 9.81 18.42 -12.88
CA ASP A 458 8.98 19.33 -13.69
C ASP A 458 9.84 20.19 -14.64
N TRP A 459 10.89 20.84 -14.13
CA TRP A 459 11.79 21.68 -14.94
C TRP A 459 12.52 20.88 -16.01
N MET A 460 12.99 19.67 -15.68
CA MET A 460 13.62 18.76 -16.64
C MET A 460 12.64 18.35 -17.75
N GLU A 461 11.39 18.05 -17.41
CA GLU A 461 10.36 17.73 -18.39
C GLU A 461 9.98 18.94 -19.26
N LEU A 462 9.85 20.13 -18.66
CA LEU A 462 9.56 21.37 -19.38
C LEU A 462 10.65 21.70 -20.42
N ILE A 463 11.92 21.63 -20.04
CA ILE A 463 13.04 21.90 -20.95
C ILE A 463 13.09 20.81 -22.04
N SER A 464 12.78 19.56 -21.71
CA SER A 464 12.65 18.46 -22.68
C SER A 464 11.52 18.70 -23.70
N LYS A 465 10.34 19.10 -23.24
CA LYS A 465 9.18 19.47 -24.08
C LYS A 465 9.49 20.69 -24.96
N LEU A 466 10.11 21.73 -24.40
CA LEU A 466 10.52 22.93 -25.13
C LEU A 466 11.55 22.58 -26.22
N THR A 467 12.55 21.77 -25.90
CA THR A 467 13.56 21.28 -26.85
C THR A 467 12.89 20.53 -28.01
N ALA A 468 12.00 19.59 -27.70
CA ALA A 468 11.25 18.84 -28.71
C ALA A 468 10.36 19.75 -29.60
N LEU A 469 9.70 20.76 -29.02
CA LEU A 469 8.95 21.77 -29.78
C LEU A 469 9.86 22.59 -30.70
N THR A 470 11.01 23.05 -30.21
CA THR A 470 12.00 23.77 -31.02
C THR A 470 12.53 22.91 -32.17
N THR A 471 12.73 21.60 -31.93
CA THR A 471 13.10 20.60 -32.95
C THR A 471 12.04 20.53 -34.06
N ALA A 472 10.77 20.37 -33.67
CA ALA A 472 9.64 20.21 -34.59
C ALA A 472 9.38 21.48 -35.43
N VAL A 473 9.46 22.66 -34.80
CA VAL A 473 9.34 23.95 -35.49
C VAL A 473 10.48 24.13 -36.48
N GLY A 474 11.73 23.87 -36.09
CA GLY A 474 12.89 24.00 -36.98
C GLY A 474 12.79 23.13 -38.22
N ALA A 475 12.44 21.85 -38.05
CA ALA A 475 12.27 20.95 -39.19
C ALA A 475 11.07 21.33 -40.07
N THR A 476 9.97 21.86 -39.50
CA THR A 476 8.83 22.36 -40.27
C THR A 476 9.17 23.61 -41.09
N VAL A 477 9.96 24.55 -40.52
CA VAL A 477 10.43 25.75 -41.23
C VAL A 477 11.31 25.37 -42.42
N VAL A 478 12.24 24.43 -42.24
CA VAL A 478 13.10 23.95 -43.34
C VAL A 478 12.30 23.19 -44.40
N ALA A 479 11.36 22.33 -44.01
CA ALA A 479 10.50 21.59 -44.94
C ALA A 479 9.51 22.50 -45.72
N TYR A 480 9.14 23.64 -45.15
CA TYR A 480 8.36 24.67 -45.85
C TYR A 480 9.25 25.42 -46.87
N ALA A 481 10.44 25.86 -46.46
CA ALA A 481 11.38 26.56 -47.33
C ALA A 481 11.84 25.72 -48.53
N SER A 482 12.04 24.41 -48.35
CA SER A 482 12.42 23.50 -49.45
C SER A 482 11.28 23.27 -50.45
N ARG A 483 10.01 23.23 -49.98
CA ARG A 483 8.84 23.12 -50.85
C ARG A 483 8.59 24.34 -51.71
N GLU A 484 8.76 25.55 -51.17
CA GLU A 484 8.53 26.80 -51.91
C GLU A 484 9.73 27.26 -52.76
N LYS A 485 10.90 26.57 -52.69
CA LYS A 485 12.14 26.93 -53.40
C LYS A 485 12.55 28.40 -53.19
N VAL A 486 12.48 28.88 -51.95
CA VAL A 486 12.71 30.30 -51.62
C VAL A 486 14.21 30.63 -51.61
N GLU A 487 14.79 30.86 -52.78
CA GLU A 487 16.19 31.28 -52.97
C GLU A 487 16.42 32.77 -52.62
N SER A 488 16.05 33.17 -51.39
CA SER A 488 16.36 34.49 -50.84
C SER A 488 17.48 34.36 -49.80
N SER A 489 18.58 35.11 -49.97
CA SER A 489 19.73 35.08 -49.04
C SER A 489 19.33 35.42 -47.60
N THR A 490 18.37 36.33 -47.43
CA THR A 490 17.76 36.68 -46.15
C THR A 490 17.09 35.48 -45.49
N THR A 491 16.43 34.63 -46.27
CA THR A 491 15.76 33.40 -45.80
C THR A 491 16.79 32.35 -45.38
N THR A 492 17.83 32.12 -46.19
CA THR A 492 18.90 31.16 -45.87
C THR A 492 19.66 31.54 -44.60
N HIS A 493 19.94 32.84 -44.39
CA HIS A 493 20.53 33.32 -43.13
C HIS A 493 19.59 33.13 -41.93
N GLY A 494 18.28 33.36 -42.09
CA GLY A 494 17.27 33.10 -41.05
C GLY A 494 17.19 31.63 -40.67
N ILE A 495 17.18 30.72 -41.65
CA ILE A 495 17.20 29.27 -41.45
C ILE A 495 18.49 28.84 -40.74
N SER A 496 19.66 29.26 -41.23
CA SER A 496 20.96 28.96 -40.62
C SER A 496 21.02 29.40 -39.16
N GLY A 497 20.58 30.63 -38.86
CA GLY A 497 20.49 31.14 -37.49
C GLY A 497 19.56 30.32 -36.59
N PHE A 498 18.37 29.94 -37.09
CA PHE A 498 17.44 29.11 -36.33
C PHE A 498 17.97 27.68 -36.10
N MET A 499 18.61 27.06 -37.09
CA MET A 499 19.20 25.72 -36.93
C MET A 499 20.40 25.73 -35.97
N GLY A 500 21.21 26.79 -35.98
CA GLY A 500 22.24 27.01 -34.96
C GLY A 500 21.64 27.15 -33.55
N PHE A 501 20.51 27.85 -33.41
CA PHE A 501 19.78 27.92 -32.14
C PHE A 501 19.25 26.55 -31.67
N VAL A 502 18.70 25.72 -32.57
CA VAL A 502 18.29 24.34 -32.25
C VAL A 502 19.45 23.54 -31.65
N VAL A 503 20.65 23.59 -32.27
CA VAL A 503 21.86 22.91 -31.77
C VAL A 503 22.20 23.35 -30.34
N VAL A 504 22.17 24.65 -30.06
CA VAL A 504 22.45 25.17 -28.71
C VAL A 504 21.41 24.73 -27.68
N VAL A 505 20.12 24.72 -28.04
CA VAL A 505 19.02 24.27 -27.15
C VAL A 505 19.16 22.80 -26.78
N HIS A 506 19.47 21.91 -27.73
CA HIS A 506 19.73 20.50 -27.42
C HIS A 506 20.97 20.31 -26.55
N GLY A 507 22.07 21.01 -26.83
CA GLY A 507 23.29 20.96 -26.01
C GLY A 507 23.03 21.38 -24.57
N PHE A 508 22.23 22.44 -24.38
CA PHE A 508 21.80 22.89 -23.06
C PHE A 508 20.90 21.85 -22.37
N ASN A 509 19.90 21.29 -23.04
CA ASN A 509 19.03 20.27 -22.43
C ASN A 509 19.80 19.00 -22.02
N LEU A 510 20.75 18.56 -22.85
CA LEU A 510 21.60 17.40 -22.54
C LEU A 510 22.46 17.65 -21.29
N LEU A 511 23.02 18.87 -21.15
CA LEU A 511 23.74 19.27 -19.94
C LEU A 511 22.83 19.30 -18.70
N VAL A 512 21.60 19.79 -18.83
CA VAL A 512 20.60 19.80 -17.73
C VAL A 512 20.26 18.38 -17.29
N MET A 513 19.89 17.49 -18.22
CA MET A 513 19.57 16.08 -17.91
C MET A 513 20.74 15.34 -17.26
N LEU A 514 21.97 15.50 -17.79
CA LEU A 514 23.16 14.91 -17.19
C LEU A 514 23.37 15.40 -15.75
N SER A 515 23.19 16.71 -15.51
CA SER A 515 23.32 17.32 -14.19
C SER A 515 22.27 16.79 -13.20
N VAL A 516 21.02 16.62 -13.64
CA VAL A 516 19.92 16.10 -12.80
C VAL A 516 20.09 14.60 -12.48
N LEU A 517 20.60 13.81 -13.42
CA LEU A 517 20.98 12.41 -13.18
C LEU A 517 22.14 12.29 -12.20
N LEU A 518 23.19 13.12 -12.34
CA LEU A 518 24.29 13.18 -11.38
C LEU A 518 23.83 13.61 -9.98
N LEU A 519 22.92 14.58 -9.87
CA LEU A 519 22.24 14.93 -8.61
C LEU A 519 21.33 13.82 -8.06
N GLY A 520 20.98 12.82 -8.86
CA GLY A 520 20.28 11.61 -8.43
C GLY A 520 21.18 10.63 -7.65
N VAL A 521 22.49 10.63 -7.92
CA VAL A 521 23.48 9.76 -7.27
C VAL A 521 23.97 10.40 -5.98
N GLN A 522 23.87 9.71 -4.84
CA GLN A 522 24.18 10.30 -3.52
C GLN A 522 25.58 10.92 -3.41
N GLY A 523 26.63 10.21 -3.85
CA GLY A 523 28.02 10.71 -3.80
C GLY A 523 28.24 11.96 -4.66
N ALA A 524 27.68 11.98 -5.88
CA ALA A 524 27.76 13.14 -6.75
C ALA A 524 26.87 14.31 -6.25
N ARG A 525 25.71 14.03 -5.65
CA ARG A 525 24.87 15.04 -4.97
C ARG A 525 25.64 15.77 -3.87
N VAL A 526 26.33 15.04 -2.99
CA VAL A 526 27.13 15.65 -1.91
C VAL A 526 28.25 16.52 -2.49
N TYR A 527 28.97 16.01 -3.51
CA TYR A 527 30.02 16.76 -4.20
C TYR A 527 29.51 18.05 -4.86
N ILE A 528 28.38 17.99 -5.58
CA ILE A 528 27.76 19.15 -6.23
C ILE A 528 27.23 20.16 -5.18
N LYS A 529 26.60 19.69 -4.10
CA LYS A 529 26.17 20.57 -2.98
C LYS A 529 27.37 21.30 -2.34
N CYS A 530 28.52 20.64 -2.19
CA CYS A 530 29.75 21.26 -1.69
C CYS A 530 30.26 22.39 -2.61
N ILE A 531 30.26 22.18 -3.93
CA ILE A 531 30.68 23.20 -4.91
C ILE A 531 29.72 24.40 -4.92
N LEU A 532 28.41 24.14 -4.82
CA LEU A 532 27.37 25.18 -4.88
C LEU A 532 27.12 25.89 -3.54
N GLY A 533 27.71 25.44 -2.44
CA GLY A 533 27.46 25.98 -1.09
C GLY A 533 26.02 25.75 -0.61
N TRP A 534 25.36 24.67 -1.05
CA TRP A 534 23.92 24.45 -0.83
C TRP A 534 23.65 23.61 0.45
N LEU A 535 23.13 24.27 1.48
CA LEU A 535 22.52 23.63 2.66
C LEU A 535 21.07 23.20 2.40
N SER A 536 20.76 21.93 2.71
CA SER A 536 19.39 21.40 2.75
C SER A 536 18.78 21.53 4.15
N PHE A 537 17.46 21.68 4.19
CA PHE A 537 16.64 21.75 5.40
C PHE A 537 15.45 20.80 5.31
N SER A 538 14.91 20.42 6.47
CA SER A 538 13.73 19.56 6.56
C SER A 538 12.63 20.09 7.48
N ASP A 539 11.40 19.72 7.13
CA ASP A 539 10.17 20.04 7.85
C ASP A 539 9.48 18.72 8.16
N THR A 540 9.51 18.31 9.43
CA THR A 540 8.96 17.03 9.88
C THR A 540 7.43 17.06 9.96
N CYS A 541 6.85 18.25 10.13
CA CYS A 541 5.40 18.46 10.07
C CYS A 541 4.90 18.44 8.61
N ARG A 542 5.73 18.91 7.68
CA ARG A 542 5.38 19.02 6.25
C ARG A 542 5.97 17.91 5.37
N GLY A 543 6.61 16.88 5.93
CA GLY A 543 7.18 15.76 5.17
C GLY A 543 8.31 16.16 4.19
N LEU A 544 8.89 17.36 4.34
CA LEU A 544 9.91 17.88 3.43
C LEU A 544 11.29 17.42 3.92
N VAL A 545 11.98 16.60 3.14
CA VAL A 545 13.23 15.92 3.57
C VAL A 545 14.50 16.64 3.11
N ASP A 546 14.47 17.32 1.95
CA ASP A 546 15.67 17.83 1.25
C ASP A 546 15.40 19.20 0.57
N ALA A 547 14.79 20.14 1.29
CA ALA A 547 14.25 21.40 0.74
C ALA A 547 15.10 22.66 1.06
N ARG A 548 14.78 23.79 0.42
CA ARG A 548 15.52 25.07 0.60
C ARG A 548 15.07 25.81 1.87
N ALA A 549 16.03 26.48 2.51
CA ALA A 549 15.83 27.28 3.73
C ALA A 549 14.56 28.17 3.71
N HIS A 550 14.31 28.90 2.61
CA HIS A 550 13.20 29.85 2.51
C HIS A 550 11.82 29.21 2.34
N THR A 551 11.71 27.94 1.90
CA THR A 551 10.42 27.24 1.80
C THR A 551 10.05 26.49 3.08
N VAL A 552 11.06 26.08 3.85
CA VAL A 552 10.94 25.32 5.10
C VAL A 552 10.79 26.24 6.31
N ILE A 553 11.85 26.97 6.66
CA ILE A 553 12.03 27.60 7.98
C ILE A 553 10.90 28.59 8.37
N PRO A 554 10.33 29.41 7.46
CA PRO A 554 9.23 30.31 7.83
C PRO A 554 7.95 29.61 8.33
N HIS A 555 7.78 28.33 7.97
CA HIS A 555 6.56 27.53 8.20
C HIS A 555 6.67 26.56 9.38
N TRP A 556 7.85 26.40 9.99
CA TRP A 556 8.06 25.46 11.10
C TRP A 556 7.10 25.67 12.28
N ASN A 557 6.43 24.59 12.70
CA ASN A 557 5.76 24.52 13.99
C ASN A 557 6.79 24.09 15.06
N LEU A 558 7.38 25.07 15.74
CA LEU A 558 8.47 24.86 16.70
C LEU A 558 8.20 23.82 17.79
N GLN A 559 6.95 23.68 18.27
CA GLN A 559 6.65 22.71 19.32
C GLN A 559 6.63 21.27 18.77
N LYS A 560 6.07 21.07 17.57
CA LYS A 560 6.10 19.77 16.87
C LYS A 560 7.52 19.42 16.42
N GLU A 561 8.23 20.33 15.75
CA GLU A 561 9.63 20.12 15.33
C GLU A 561 10.54 19.74 16.51
N ALA A 562 10.46 20.45 17.64
CA ALA A 562 11.25 20.13 18.83
C ALA A 562 10.88 18.76 19.44
N LYS A 563 9.58 18.41 19.47
CA LYS A 563 9.12 17.07 19.89
C LYS A 563 9.70 15.97 19.00
N HIS A 564 9.65 16.15 17.69
CA HIS A 564 10.10 15.15 16.72
C HIS A 564 11.62 14.96 16.79
N ARG A 565 12.37 16.07 16.86
CA ARG A 565 13.85 16.08 16.87
C ARG A 565 14.48 15.66 18.20
N VAL A 566 13.85 16.00 19.33
CA VAL A 566 14.40 15.69 20.65
C VAL A 566 13.84 14.39 21.22
N ARG A 567 12.50 14.23 21.24
CA ARG A 567 11.85 13.16 22.00
C ARG A 567 11.54 11.93 21.16
N GLN A 568 10.88 12.08 20.01
CA GLN A 568 10.58 10.94 19.15
C GLN A 568 11.87 10.31 18.59
N ALA A 569 12.82 11.14 18.12
CA ALA A 569 14.13 10.67 17.68
C ALA A 569 14.91 9.91 18.77
N PHE A 570 14.87 10.36 20.03
CA PHE A 570 15.46 9.63 21.16
C PHE A 570 14.84 8.25 21.34
N TRP A 571 13.50 8.16 21.39
CA TRP A 571 12.83 6.87 21.60
C TRP A 571 13.02 5.91 20.43
N ARG A 572 13.01 6.41 19.19
CA ARG A 572 13.36 5.63 17.99
C ARG A 572 14.77 5.03 18.10
N ALA A 573 15.77 5.83 18.47
CA ALA A 573 17.15 5.35 18.63
C ALA A 573 17.32 4.37 19.80
N VAL A 574 16.65 4.62 20.93
CA VAL A 574 16.72 3.77 22.13
C VAL A 574 16.08 2.40 21.91
N LEU A 575 14.89 2.36 21.31
CA LEU A 575 14.21 1.09 20.99
C LEU A 575 15.01 0.29 19.94
N LEU A 576 15.59 0.97 18.94
CA LEU A 576 16.47 0.32 17.97
C LEU A 576 17.70 -0.32 18.62
N ASP A 577 18.38 0.38 19.54
CA ASP A 577 19.52 -0.18 20.30
C ASP A 577 19.14 -1.35 21.21
N LEU A 578 17.93 -1.33 21.78
CA LEU A 578 17.41 -2.44 22.58
C LEU A 578 17.17 -3.68 21.69
N ALA A 579 16.51 -3.51 20.54
CA ALA A 579 16.27 -4.61 19.60
C ALA A 579 17.56 -5.28 19.11
N VAL A 580 18.62 -4.50 18.85
CA VAL A 580 19.92 -5.01 18.38
C VAL A 580 20.65 -5.83 19.45
N LYS A 581 20.52 -5.46 20.73
CA LYS A 581 21.12 -6.21 21.84
C LYS A 581 20.45 -7.56 22.05
N ASP A 582 19.12 -7.60 22.01
CA ASP A 582 18.34 -8.84 22.06
C ASP A 582 18.78 -9.85 20.97
N GLU A 583 18.95 -9.40 19.73
CA GLU A 583 19.40 -10.27 18.62
C GLU A 583 20.86 -10.76 18.81
N GLY A 584 21.75 -9.90 19.32
CA GLY A 584 23.15 -10.26 19.59
C GLY A 584 23.27 -11.36 20.65
N ASP A 585 22.58 -11.18 21.78
CA ASP A 585 22.59 -12.12 22.91
C ASP A 585 22.00 -13.49 22.53
N GLU A 586 20.96 -13.54 21.68
CA GLU A 586 20.42 -14.81 21.18
C GLU A 586 21.40 -15.50 20.21
N MET A 587 22.01 -14.75 19.29
CA MET A 587 22.94 -15.31 18.31
C MET A 587 24.22 -15.89 18.96
N GLU A 588 24.64 -15.36 20.11
CA GLU A 588 25.72 -15.94 20.92
C GLU A 588 25.27 -17.22 21.65
N LYS A 589 24.08 -17.22 22.26
CA LYS A 589 23.50 -18.42 22.92
C LYS A 589 23.27 -19.58 21.93
N VAL A 590 22.85 -19.30 20.70
CA VAL A 590 22.60 -20.31 19.66
C VAL A 590 23.90 -20.98 19.17
N LYS A 591 25.04 -20.27 19.13
CA LYS A 591 26.35 -20.87 18.79
C LYS A 591 26.78 -21.98 19.77
N GLY A 592 26.25 -21.97 21.00
CA GLY A 592 26.50 -23.01 22.00
C GLY A 592 25.70 -24.31 21.82
N LYS A 593 24.70 -24.36 20.94
CA LYS A 593 23.83 -25.54 20.74
C LYS A 593 23.57 -25.82 19.25
N ALA A 594 24.49 -26.56 18.63
CA ALA A 594 24.26 -27.12 17.30
C ALA A 594 23.09 -28.13 17.30
N ASN A 595 22.32 -28.14 16.21
CA ASN A 595 21.21 -29.07 15.92
C ASN A 595 19.89 -28.91 16.71
N ALA A 596 19.18 -27.80 16.46
CA ALA A 596 17.72 -27.82 16.41
C ALA A 596 17.20 -27.00 15.21
N LYS A 597 16.47 -27.63 14.29
CA LYS A 597 15.67 -26.90 13.28
C LYS A 597 14.42 -26.34 13.95
N SER A 598 14.59 -25.35 14.82
CA SER A 598 13.46 -24.61 15.36
C SER A 598 12.82 -23.79 14.24
N LYS A 599 11.49 -23.88 14.13
CA LYS A 599 10.68 -23.07 13.24
C LYS A 599 10.63 -21.67 13.86
N HIS A 600 11.57 -20.81 13.45
CA HIS A 600 11.86 -19.52 14.07
C HIS A 600 10.58 -18.68 14.22
N SER A 601 10.08 -18.57 15.46
CA SER A 601 9.08 -17.58 15.81
C SER A 601 9.82 -16.27 15.95
N THR A 602 9.56 -15.32 15.05
CA THR A 602 10.23 -14.02 15.06
C THR A 602 9.67 -13.20 16.21
N LYS A 603 10.37 -13.17 17.35
CA LYS A 603 10.03 -12.34 18.52
C LYS A 603 9.78 -10.89 18.06
N VAL A 604 8.62 -10.34 18.41
CA VAL A 604 8.30 -8.93 18.09
C VAL A 604 9.25 -8.02 18.87
N THR A 605 9.93 -7.10 18.17
CA THR A 605 10.81 -6.12 18.81
C THR A 605 10.04 -4.84 19.13
N GLY A 606 10.41 -4.15 20.21
CA GLY A 606 9.77 -2.88 20.60
C GLY A 606 9.81 -1.81 19.50
N THR A 607 10.84 -1.84 18.63
CA THR A 607 10.95 -0.99 17.45
C THR A 607 9.90 -1.31 16.38
N ALA A 608 9.69 -2.60 16.08
CA ALA A 608 8.63 -3.02 15.16
C ALA A 608 7.25 -2.68 15.73
N ARG A 609 7.05 -2.84 17.05
CA ARG A 609 5.81 -2.44 17.71
C ARG A 609 5.58 -0.93 17.62
N LEU A 610 6.58 -0.09 17.92
CA LEU A 610 6.45 1.38 17.76
C LEU A 610 6.02 1.78 16.34
N VAL A 611 6.61 1.15 15.32
CA VAL A 611 6.23 1.38 13.91
C VAL A 611 4.75 1.04 13.68
N SER A 612 4.26 -0.09 14.19
CA SER A 612 2.83 -0.43 14.07
C SER A 612 1.91 0.55 14.82
N LEU A 613 2.34 1.11 15.96
CA LEU A 613 1.60 2.14 16.68
C LEU A 613 1.54 3.47 15.89
N GLU A 614 2.65 3.88 15.25
CA GLU A 614 2.66 5.04 14.34
C GLU A 614 1.71 4.85 13.15
N GLU A 615 1.74 3.68 12.50
CA GLU A 615 0.85 3.35 11.38
C GLU A 615 -0.64 3.34 11.81
N ALA A 616 -0.94 2.79 12.98
CA ALA A 616 -2.29 2.80 13.54
C ALA A 616 -2.80 4.22 13.85
N VAL A 617 -1.94 5.11 14.37
CA VAL A 617 -2.32 6.52 14.57
C VAL A 617 -2.56 7.25 13.25
N VAL A 618 -1.72 7.04 12.22
CA VAL A 618 -1.91 7.64 10.88
C VAL A 618 -3.20 7.15 10.22
N ALA A 619 -3.60 5.90 10.48
CA ALA A 619 -4.82 5.31 9.95
C ALA A 619 -6.11 5.75 10.68
N SER A 620 -6.06 5.96 12.00
CA SER A 620 -7.25 6.14 12.85
C SER A 620 -7.36 7.48 13.58
N GLY A 621 -6.26 8.21 13.76
CA GLY A 621 -6.23 9.53 14.40
C GLY A 621 -6.14 9.53 15.93
N LEU A 622 -5.73 10.68 16.48
CA LEU A 622 -5.47 10.87 17.91
C LEU A 622 -6.72 10.66 18.77
N ASP A 623 -7.90 11.08 18.29
CA ASP A 623 -9.12 10.98 19.07
C ASP A 623 -9.59 9.51 19.21
N ARG A 624 -9.32 8.66 18.20
CA ARG A 624 -9.51 7.21 18.35
C ARG A 624 -8.49 6.57 19.28
N VAL A 625 -7.25 7.04 19.32
CA VAL A 625 -6.27 6.59 20.33
C VAL A 625 -6.74 6.92 21.75
N LYS A 626 -7.30 8.13 21.98
CA LYS A 626 -7.92 8.49 23.27
C LYS A 626 -9.13 7.61 23.60
N SER A 627 -10.05 7.40 22.65
CA SER A 627 -11.21 6.51 22.82
C SER A 627 -10.80 5.07 23.14
N HIS A 628 -9.75 4.55 22.47
CA HIS A 628 -9.17 3.26 22.82
C HIS A 628 -8.73 3.26 24.30
N TRP A 629 -8.00 4.27 24.75
CA TRP A 629 -7.54 4.33 26.14
C TRP A 629 -8.69 4.47 27.16
N TYR A 630 -9.67 5.34 26.94
CA TYR A 630 -10.84 5.47 27.84
C TYR A 630 -11.61 4.15 27.97
N GLY A 631 -11.86 3.46 26.86
CA GLY A 631 -12.51 2.13 26.88
C GLY A 631 -11.61 0.98 27.37
N LYS A 632 -10.33 1.23 27.65
CA LYS A 632 -9.41 0.30 28.33
C LYS A 632 -9.45 0.48 29.84
N GLU A 633 -9.56 1.73 30.33
CA GLU A 633 -9.80 2.02 31.75
C GLU A 633 -11.22 1.64 32.20
N HIS A 634 -12.22 1.83 31.34
CA HIS A 634 -13.61 1.53 31.66
C HIS A 634 -13.86 0.01 31.69
N MET A 635 -14.04 -0.55 32.89
CA MET A 635 -14.18 -2.00 33.11
C MET A 635 -15.26 -2.66 32.24
N TYR A 636 -16.42 -2.02 32.05
CA TYR A 636 -17.51 -2.55 31.24
C TYR A 636 -17.10 -2.64 29.76
N THR A 637 -16.59 -1.54 29.17
CA THR A 637 -16.10 -1.53 27.78
C THR A 637 -14.97 -2.53 27.58
N ALA A 638 -14.01 -2.61 28.51
CA ALA A 638 -12.92 -3.57 28.48
C ALA A 638 -13.42 -5.04 28.49
N GLN A 639 -14.47 -5.35 29.24
CA GLN A 639 -15.14 -6.66 29.21
C GLN A 639 -15.84 -6.91 27.87
N LEU A 640 -16.56 -5.94 27.29
CA LEU A 640 -17.16 -6.09 25.95
C LEU A 640 -16.10 -6.33 24.87
N ARG A 641 -14.96 -5.60 24.91
CA ARG A 641 -13.80 -5.80 24.03
C ARG A 641 -13.18 -7.19 24.16
N ARG A 642 -13.15 -7.73 25.38
CA ARG A 642 -12.69 -9.10 25.64
C ARG A 642 -13.65 -10.13 25.06
N LEU A 643 -14.95 -10.00 25.31
CA LEU A 643 -15.98 -10.90 24.78
C LEU A 643 -16.05 -10.89 23.24
N ALA A 644 -15.88 -9.74 22.59
CA ALA A 644 -15.82 -9.65 21.14
C ALA A 644 -14.68 -10.50 20.54
N ARG A 645 -13.48 -10.45 21.14
CA ARG A 645 -12.30 -11.26 20.74
C ARG A 645 -12.50 -12.74 21.07
N GLU A 646 -12.87 -13.07 22.31
CA GLU A 646 -12.94 -14.46 22.78
C GLU A 646 -14.13 -15.25 22.20
N ALA A 647 -15.28 -14.59 21.96
CA ALA A 647 -16.52 -15.27 21.58
C ALA A 647 -16.96 -15.06 20.12
N LEU A 648 -16.69 -13.89 19.51
CA LEU A 648 -17.22 -13.55 18.17
C LEU A 648 -16.19 -13.57 17.04
N GLU A 649 -14.91 -13.27 17.28
CA GLU A 649 -13.89 -13.20 16.22
C GLU A 649 -13.81 -14.49 15.38
N GLY A 650 -13.74 -14.37 14.06
CA GLY A 650 -13.82 -15.49 13.10
C GLY A 650 -15.04 -15.41 12.18
N VAL A 651 -15.57 -16.56 11.76
CA VAL A 651 -16.69 -16.65 10.79
C VAL A 651 -18.06 -16.83 11.45
N ASP A 652 -19.13 -16.55 10.70
CA ASP A 652 -20.53 -16.72 11.12
C ASP A 652 -21.00 -15.71 12.19
N VAL A 653 -20.51 -14.46 12.06
CA VAL A 653 -20.98 -13.29 12.81
C VAL A 653 -22.10 -12.59 12.05
N PHE A 654 -23.10 -12.10 12.78
CA PHE A 654 -24.27 -11.40 12.26
C PHE A 654 -24.23 -9.91 12.62
N TRP A 655 -24.50 -9.04 11.64
CA TRP A 655 -24.67 -7.60 11.87
C TRP A 655 -25.64 -7.01 10.85
N ASN A 656 -26.71 -6.37 11.31
CA ASN A 656 -27.81 -5.91 10.47
C ASN A 656 -28.10 -4.41 10.62
N ASN A 657 -27.05 -3.58 10.78
CA ASN A 657 -27.20 -2.13 10.83
C ASN A 657 -27.28 -1.57 9.39
N PRO A 658 -28.43 -1.02 8.94
CA PRO A 658 -28.58 -0.52 7.57
C PRO A 658 -27.69 0.69 7.25
N LEU A 659 -27.28 1.45 8.27
CA LEU A 659 -26.33 2.57 8.16
C LEU A 659 -24.91 2.18 8.60
N GLY A 660 -24.67 0.89 8.89
CA GLY A 660 -23.37 0.40 9.38
C GLY A 660 -22.41 -0.03 8.28
N ALA A 661 -22.84 -0.08 7.02
CA ALA A 661 -21.98 -0.33 5.87
C ALA A 661 -21.16 0.92 5.52
N ARG A 662 -19.91 0.73 5.09
CA ARG A 662 -18.93 1.80 4.81
C ARG A 662 -19.38 2.80 3.73
N ASP A 663 -20.17 2.35 2.77
CA ASP A 663 -20.77 3.17 1.70
C ASP A 663 -22.15 3.75 2.07
N GLY A 664 -22.62 3.48 3.29
CA GLY A 664 -23.92 3.91 3.79
C GLY A 664 -25.11 3.06 3.33
N HIS A 665 -24.89 1.94 2.62
CA HIS A 665 -25.97 1.08 2.14
C HIS A 665 -25.64 -0.42 2.32
N LEU A 666 -26.41 -1.11 3.16
CA LEU A 666 -26.23 -2.55 3.36
C LEU A 666 -26.89 -3.37 2.24
N ASP A 667 -26.09 -3.86 1.29
CA ASP A 667 -26.51 -4.78 0.21
C ASP A 667 -26.57 -6.25 0.68
N SER A 668 -25.98 -6.60 1.83
CA SER A 668 -26.01 -7.95 2.38
C SER A 668 -27.42 -8.42 2.77
N VAL A 669 -27.96 -9.37 2.01
CA VAL A 669 -29.28 -9.98 2.26
C VAL A 669 -29.24 -10.91 3.47
N SER A 670 -28.13 -11.61 3.68
CA SER A 670 -27.98 -12.53 4.82
C SER A 670 -27.55 -11.84 6.11
N CYS A 671 -26.94 -10.65 6.03
CA CYS A 671 -26.33 -9.93 7.16
C CYS A 671 -25.28 -10.75 7.94
N PHE A 672 -24.75 -11.81 7.34
CA PHE A 672 -23.71 -12.68 7.91
C PHE A 672 -22.36 -12.47 7.24
N GLY A 673 -21.28 -12.63 8.01
CA GLY A 673 -19.93 -12.46 7.51
C GLY A 673 -18.83 -13.05 8.40
N LYS A 674 -17.59 -12.68 8.06
CA LYS A 674 -16.41 -12.79 8.92
C LYS A 674 -16.32 -11.53 9.79
N MET A 675 -15.92 -11.67 11.05
CA MET A 675 -15.44 -10.56 11.87
C MET A 675 -13.98 -10.77 12.27
N TYR A 676 -13.21 -9.69 12.31
CA TYR A 676 -11.92 -9.64 13.00
C TYR A 676 -11.81 -8.38 13.84
N VAL A 677 -10.96 -8.40 14.86
CA VAL A 677 -10.79 -7.30 15.80
C VAL A 677 -9.43 -6.67 15.61
N VAL A 678 -9.38 -5.38 15.28
CA VAL A 678 -8.14 -4.60 15.40
C VAL A 678 -7.99 -4.21 16.87
N PRO A 679 -6.89 -4.61 17.55
CA PRO A 679 -6.76 -4.38 18.98
C PRO A 679 -6.49 -2.91 19.33
N TYR A 680 -5.72 -2.20 18.51
CA TYR A 680 -5.30 -0.82 18.76
C TYR A 680 -5.29 0.05 17.48
N PRO A 681 -5.97 1.22 17.48
CA PRO A 681 -7.16 1.51 18.30
C PRO A 681 -8.22 0.41 18.15
N PHE A 682 -9.08 0.24 19.16
CA PHE A 682 -10.01 -0.89 19.17
C PHE A 682 -11.13 -0.68 18.14
N GLN A 683 -11.34 -1.66 17.25
CA GLN A 683 -12.49 -1.72 16.35
C GLN A 683 -12.75 -3.15 15.89
N CYS A 684 -14.03 -3.51 15.75
CA CYS A 684 -14.46 -4.77 15.13
C CYS A 684 -14.85 -4.51 13.67
N VAL A 685 -14.24 -5.23 12.73
CA VAL A 685 -14.57 -5.11 11.29
C VAL A 685 -15.32 -6.35 10.84
N VAL A 686 -16.54 -6.16 10.33
CA VAL A 686 -17.40 -7.21 9.77
C VAL A 686 -17.38 -7.14 8.24
N VAL A 687 -17.08 -8.27 7.61
CA VAL A 687 -16.94 -8.43 6.15
C VAL A 687 -18.00 -9.40 5.68
N TYR A 688 -18.99 -8.91 4.93
CA TYR A 688 -20.16 -9.71 4.54
C TYR A 688 -19.84 -10.77 3.47
N ASP A 689 -20.56 -11.90 3.54
CA ASP A 689 -20.34 -13.08 2.71
C ASP A 689 -20.87 -12.95 1.26
N ASP A 690 -21.96 -12.22 1.09
CA ASP A 690 -22.78 -12.17 -0.13
C ASP A 690 -22.64 -10.85 -0.91
N ALA A 691 -22.32 -9.75 -0.22
CA ALA A 691 -22.13 -8.42 -0.78
C ALA A 691 -20.63 -8.02 -0.91
N GLN A 692 -20.33 -6.78 -1.31
CA GLN A 692 -18.95 -6.23 -1.25
C GLN A 692 -18.73 -5.35 -0.02
N ASP A 693 -19.75 -5.18 0.79
CA ASP A 693 -19.80 -4.23 1.89
C ASP A 693 -18.99 -4.74 3.09
N GLU A 694 -18.62 -3.77 3.92
CA GLU A 694 -17.82 -3.91 5.13
C GLU A 694 -18.41 -2.96 6.16
N ALA A 695 -18.48 -3.38 7.42
CA ALA A 695 -18.94 -2.57 8.53
C ALA A 695 -17.84 -2.44 9.59
N ILE A 696 -17.59 -1.21 10.04
CA ILE A 696 -16.66 -0.92 11.13
C ILE A 696 -17.49 -0.60 12.37
N ILE A 697 -17.23 -1.32 13.46
CA ILE A 697 -17.97 -1.22 14.73
C ILE A 697 -16.99 -0.77 15.80
N THR A 698 -17.29 0.37 16.40
CA THR A 698 -16.51 1.09 17.42
C THR A 698 -17.29 1.19 18.72
N ASP A 699 -16.62 1.61 19.78
CA ASP A 699 -17.16 1.80 21.13
C ASP A 699 -17.13 3.27 21.61
N GLU A 700 -16.87 4.22 20.69
CA GLU A 700 -16.94 5.69 20.81
C GLU A 700 -16.95 6.26 22.24
N CYS A 701 -15.88 6.01 22.98
CA CYS A 701 -15.72 6.39 24.38
C CYS A 701 -15.28 7.86 24.51
N ASP A 702 -16.26 8.76 24.51
CA ASP A 702 -16.06 10.18 24.81
C ASP A 702 -16.10 10.46 26.32
N GLY A 703 -15.04 11.12 26.84
CA GLY A 703 -14.91 11.47 28.26
C GLY A 703 -16.00 12.40 28.83
N ASN A 704 -16.91 12.92 27.99
CA ASN A 704 -18.05 13.76 28.40
C ASN A 704 -19.41 13.05 28.28
N SER A 705 -19.52 11.85 27.67
CA SER A 705 -20.81 11.19 27.38
C SER A 705 -20.76 9.68 27.53
N ILE A 706 -20.33 9.24 28.72
CA ILE A 706 -20.12 7.84 29.13
C ILE A 706 -21.41 6.98 29.06
N GLN A 707 -22.60 7.57 28.98
CA GLN A 707 -23.87 6.84 29.01
C GLN A 707 -24.40 6.39 27.62
N THR A 708 -23.77 6.80 26.51
CA THR A 708 -24.25 6.50 25.15
C THR A 708 -23.22 5.83 24.22
N SER A 709 -21.97 5.69 24.68
CA SER A 709 -20.80 5.23 23.90
C SER A 709 -20.84 3.74 23.51
N ASP A 710 -21.14 2.85 24.46
CA ASP A 710 -20.98 1.39 24.27
C ASP A 710 -22.07 0.73 23.40
N THR A 711 -23.06 1.50 22.94
CA THR A 711 -24.31 0.97 22.34
C THR A 711 -24.10 0.07 21.13
N ASN A 712 -23.13 0.37 20.25
CA ASN A 712 -22.88 -0.44 19.06
C ASN A 712 -22.19 -1.78 19.37
N LEU A 713 -21.21 -1.80 20.27
CA LEU A 713 -20.49 -3.02 20.66
C LEU A 713 -21.39 -3.92 21.54
N ALA A 714 -22.15 -3.35 22.48
CA ALA A 714 -23.15 -4.08 23.25
C ALA A 714 -24.24 -4.69 22.35
N LYS A 715 -24.78 -3.91 21.40
CA LYS A 715 -25.75 -4.39 20.40
C LYS A 715 -25.19 -5.51 19.52
N LEU A 716 -23.93 -5.43 19.10
CA LEU A 716 -23.27 -6.50 18.33
C LEU A 716 -23.27 -7.82 19.12
N LEU A 717 -22.85 -7.77 20.38
CA LEU A 717 -22.85 -8.95 21.27
C LEU A 717 -24.29 -9.47 21.47
N PHE A 718 -25.22 -8.61 21.88
CA PHE A 718 -26.63 -8.96 22.13
C PHE A 718 -27.30 -9.64 20.92
N LEU A 719 -27.14 -9.08 19.71
CA LEU A 719 -27.67 -9.68 18.48
C LEU A 719 -27.10 -11.08 18.23
N ASN A 720 -25.81 -11.28 18.44
CA ASN A 720 -25.14 -12.55 18.16
C ASN A 720 -25.42 -13.66 19.20
N PHE A 721 -25.88 -13.29 20.40
CA PHE A 721 -26.35 -14.23 21.44
C PHE A 721 -27.88 -14.34 21.51
N THR A 722 -28.63 -13.65 20.65
CA THR A 722 -30.08 -13.82 20.53
C THR A 722 -30.40 -15.24 20.00
N PRO A 723 -31.34 -16.00 20.60
CA PRO A 723 -31.60 -17.40 20.22
C PRO A 723 -31.89 -17.63 18.73
N SER A 724 -32.57 -16.69 18.07
CA SER A 724 -32.85 -16.75 16.64
C SER A 724 -31.58 -16.67 15.78
N ILE A 725 -30.61 -15.85 16.15
CA ILE A 725 -29.31 -15.72 15.44
C ILE A 725 -28.40 -16.90 15.77
N MET A 726 -28.41 -17.38 17.02
CA MET A 726 -27.68 -18.59 17.41
C MET A 726 -28.13 -19.81 16.61
N ALA A 727 -29.44 -20.01 16.40
CA ALA A 727 -29.95 -21.09 15.55
C ALA A 727 -29.43 -20.99 14.11
N LYS A 728 -29.42 -19.79 13.52
CA LYS A 728 -28.88 -19.52 12.18
C LYS A 728 -27.37 -19.77 12.10
N ARG A 729 -26.60 -19.43 13.15
CA ARG A 729 -25.17 -19.73 13.27
C ARG A 729 -24.93 -21.24 13.33
N VAL A 730 -25.68 -21.97 14.16
CA VAL A 730 -25.56 -23.44 14.28
C VAL A 730 -25.88 -24.14 12.96
N LEU A 731 -26.92 -23.70 12.23
CA LEU A 731 -27.22 -24.17 10.87
C LEU A 731 -25.99 -24.03 9.95
N ARG A 732 -25.37 -22.85 9.93
CA ARG A 732 -24.19 -22.56 9.10
C ARG A 732 -22.98 -23.40 9.50
N GLN A 733 -22.72 -23.56 10.80
CA GLN A 733 -21.63 -24.39 11.32
C GLN A 733 -21.82 -25.87 10.94
N LYS A 734 -23.02 -26.45 11.10
CA LYS A 734 -23.33 -27.82 10.64
C LYS A 734 -23.00 -27.99 9.15
N LEU A 735 -23.38 -27.03 8.30
CA LEU A 735 -23.09 -27.06 6.86
C LEU A 735 -21.59 -26.97 6.54
N ARG A 736 -20.80 -26.18 7.31
CA ARG A 736 -19.33 -26.16 7.20
C ARG A 736 -18.72 -27.51 7.55
N VAL A 737 -19.17 -28.13 8.65
CA VAL A 737 -18.68 -29.45 9.11
C VAL A 737 -18.93 -30.54 8.08
N LEU A 738 -20.18 -30.66 7.57
CA LEU A 738 -20.53 -31.65 6.54
C LEU A 738 -19.72 -31.45 5.24
N SER A 739 -19.38 -30.19 4.92
CA SER A 739 -18.52 -29.85 3.79
C SER A 739 -17.05 -30.20 4.01
N GLU A 740 -16.50 -29.92 5.19
CA GLU A 740 -15.09 -30.22 5.50
C GLU A 740 -14.84 -31.74 5.56
N ARG A 741 -15.74 -32.47 6.23
CA ARG A 741 -15.70 -33.94 6.34
C ARG A 741 -16.14 -34.67 5.07
N GLN A 742 -16.58 -33.95 4.02
CA GLN A 742 -17.12 -34.49 2.76
C GLN A 742 -18.20 -35.56 2.95
N THR A 743 -19.07 -35.35 3.94
CA THR A 743 -20.06 -36.35 4.39
C THR A 743 -21.04 -36.71 3.26
N PRO A 744 -21.25 -38.01 2.97
CA PRO A 744 -22.24 -38.45 2.00
C PRO A 744 -23.65 -38.30 2.59
N ILE A 745 -24.49 -37.50 1.94
CA ILE A 745 -25.86 -37.20 2.36
C ILE A 745 -26.83 -37.92 1.43
N MET A 746 -27.68 -38.76 2.01
CA MET A 746 -28.78 -39.42 1.30
C MET A 746 -29.90 -38.40 1.03
N LEU A 747 -29.84 -37.77 -0.15
CA LEU A 747 -30.85 -36.82 -0.62
C LEU A 747 -31.16 -37.15 -2.09
N PRO A 748 -31.97 -38.19 -2.35
CA PRO A 748 -32.19 -38.70 -3.70
C PRO A 748 -33.03 -37.75 -4.56
N PHE A 749 -32.68 -37.63 -5.83
CA PHE A 749 -33.46 -36.88 -6.81
C PHE A 749 -33.26 -37.44 -8.23
N THR A 750 -34.20 -37.12 -9.12
CA THR A 750 -34.16 -37.51 -10.54
C THR A 750 -34.08 -36.26 -11.42
N ARG A 751 -33.28 -36.31 -12.48
CA ARG A 751 -33.19 -35.24 -13.48
C ARG A 751 -33.03 -35.83 -14.88
N THR A 752 -33.72 -35.26 -15.86
CA THR A 752 -33.51 -35.61 -17.27
C THR A 752 -32.15 -35.08 -17.77
N GLU A 753 -31.32 -35.98 -18.28
CA GLU A 753 -30.05 -35.66 -18.93
C GLU A 753 -30.04 -36.12 -20.39
N LYS A 754 -29.00 -35.72 -21.13
CA LYS A 754 -28.71 -36.23 -22.48
C LYS A 754 -27.38 -36.96 -22.49
N THR A 755 -27.31 -38.07 -23.23
CA THR A 755 -26.05 -38.73 -23.57
C THR A 755 -26.00 -39.07 -25.05
N PHE A 756 -24.80 -39.02 -25.63
CA PHE A 756 -24.57 -39.61 -26.95
C PHE A 756 -24.50 -41.13 -26.81
N VAL A 757 -25.23 -41.84 -27.66
CA VAL A 757 -25.12 -43.29 -27.81
C VAL A 757 -24.63 -43.55 -29.23
N GLY A 758 -23.44 -44.13 -29.36
CA GLY A 758 -22.90 -44.59 -30.64
C GLY A 758 -23.70 -45.77 -31.21
N PRO A 759 -23.37 -46.27 -32.41
CA PRO A 759 -24.09 -47.38 -33.02
C PRO A 759 -23.96 -48.64 -32.15
N LYS A 760 -25.06 -49.05 -31.50
CA LYS A 760 -25.14 -50.28 -30.69
C LYS A 760 -25.76 -51.39 -31.52
N PHE A 761 -25.17 -52.58 -31.46
CA PHE A 761 -25.67 -53.75 -32.16
C PHE A 761 -27.03 -54.17 -31.59
N LEU A 762 -28.08 -54.14 -32.41
CA LEU A 762 -29.46 -54.45 -32.05
C LEU A 762 -29.85 -55.90 -32.39
N GLY A 763 -29.14 -56.57 -33.30
CA GLY A 763 -29.42 -57.95 -33.73
C GLY A 763 -29.06 -58.19 -35.20
N TRP A 764 -29.41 -59.36 -35.73
CA TRP A 764 -29.19 -59.71 -37.14
C TRP A 764 -30.49 -59.69 -37.94
N LYS A 765 -30.57 -58.88 -39.01
CA LYS A 765 -31.58 -59.03 -40.07
C LYS A 765 -31.21 -60.24 -40.92
N TRP A 766 -32.17 -61.13 -41.18
CA TRP A 766 -32.01 -62.33 -42.03
C TRP A 766 -30.85 -63.28 -41.62
N ARG A 767 -30.40 -63.24 -40.35
CA ARG A 767 -29.18 -63.93 -39.85
C ARG A 767 -27.84 -63.51 -40.50
N ILE A 768 -27.80 -62.52 -41.40
CA ILE A 768 -26.57 -62.13 -42.14
C ILE A 768 -26.25 -60.63 -42.15
N ILE A 769 -27.20 -59.73 -41.84
CA ILE A 769 -26.95 -58.28 -41.82
C ILE A 769 -27.04 -57.75 -40.38
N PRO A 770 -25.98 -57.17 -39.80
CA PRO A 770 -26.04 -56.60 -38.47
C PRO A 770 -26.85 -55.30 -38.46
N ILE A 771 -27.89 -55.24 -37.62
CA ILE A 771 -28.67 -54.02 -37.37
C ILE A 771 -28.00 -53.25 -36.24
N PHE A 772 -27.74 -51.96 -36.45
CA PHE A 772 -27.25 -51.05 -35.41
C PHE A 772 -28.29 -49.96 -35.11
N SER A 773 -28.32 -49.48 -33.87
CA SER A 773 -29.07 -48.28 -33.51
C SER A 773 -28.52 -47.07 -34.27
N LYS A 774 -29.39 -46.12 -34.64
CA LYS A 774 -28.93 -44.82 -35.14
C LYS A 774 -28.09 -44.15 -34.05
N PRO A 775 -26.87 -43.66 -34.34
CA PRO A 775 -26.12 -42.89 -33.36
C PRO A 775 -26.82 -41.55 -33.12
N GLY A 776 -26.92 -41.13 -31.85
CA GLY A 776 -27.70 -39.94 -31.51
C GLY A 776 -27.62 -39.52 -30.04
N TYR A 777 -28.16 -38.32 -29.77
CA TYR A 777 -28.31 -37.79 -28.42
C TYR A 777 -29.69 -38.14 -27.87
N TYR A 778 -29.74 -39.06 -26.92
CA TYR A 778 -30.98 -39.50 -26.29
C TYR A 778 -31.16 -38.85 -24.92
N LYS A 779 -32.40 -38.48 -24.59
CA LYS A 779 -32.78 -38.05 -23.24
C LYS A 779 -33.00 -39.29 -22.37
N PHE A 780 -32.59 -39.23 -21.11
CA PHE A 780 -32.87 -40.27 -20.12
C PHE A 780 -33.04 -39.68 -18.73
N GLU A 781 -33.72 -40.39 -17.84
CA GLU A 781 -33.79 -40.02 -16.43
C GLU A 781 -32.53 -40.51 -15.69
N CYS A 782 -31.76 -39.57 -15.17
CA CYS A 782 -30.65 -39.86 -14.28
C CYS A 782 -31.12 -39.73 -12.82
N LYS A 783 -31.02 -40.83 -12.08
CA LYS A 783 -31.32 -40.94 -10.65
C LYS A 783 -30.03 -40.79 -9.86
N TYR A 784 -30.05 -39.91 -8.88
CA TYR A 784 -28.97 -39.60 -7.95
C TYR A 784 -29.41 -39.97 -6.53
N THR A 785 -28.51 -40.45 -5.68
CA THR A 785 -28.82 -40.93 -4.32
C THR A 785 -28.00 -40.24 -3.23
N TYR A 786 -26.68 -40.12 -3.41
CA TYR A 786 -25.75 -39.54 -2.42
C TYR A 786 -25.08 -38.28 -2.94
N GLY A 787 -25.33 -37.16 -2.26
CA GLY A 787 -24.68 -35.87 -2.52
C GLY A 787 -23.70 -35.51 -1.42
N ILE A 788 -22.63 -34.80 -1.76
CA ILE A 788 -21.67 -34.22 -0.80
C ILE A 788 -21.85 -32.71 -0.81
N ILE A 789 -22.19 -32.11 0.34
CA ILE A 789 -22.26 -30.66 0.48
C ILE A 789 -20.86 -30.05 0.33
N ARG A 790 -20.79 -28.87 -0.30
CA ARG A 790 -19.60 -28.05 -0.42
C ARG A 790 -19.95 -26.59 -0.16
N VAL A 791 -19.47 -26.06 0.95
CA VAL A 791 -19.42 -24.62 1.25
C VAL A 791 -18.14 -24.07 0.60
N GLN A 792 -18.28 -23.03 -0.22
CA GLN A 792 -17.17 -22.33 -0.88
C GLN A 792 -16.98 -20.95 -0.25
N THR A 793 -15.72 -20.64 0.07
CA THR A 793 -15.25 -19.36 0.62
C THR A 793 -14.53 -18.53 -0.45
N SER A 794 -14.12 -17.31 -0.11
CA SER A 794 -13.30 -16.43 -0.95
C SER A 794 -11.91 -16.99 -1.26
N SER A 795 -11.36 -17.84 -0.39
CA SER A 795 -10.06 -18.49 -0.56
C SER A 795 -10.08 -19.64 -1.56
N ASP A 796 -11.26 -20.18 -1.91
CA ASP A 796 -11.40 -21.22 -2.93
C ASP A 796 -11.21 -20.64 -4.35
N LYS A 797 -10.47 -21.36 -5.21
CA LYS A 797 -10.26 -20.97 -6.63
C LYS A 797 -11.57 -20.72 -7.39
N SER A 798 -12.65 -21.42 -7.04
CA SER A 798 -13.99 -21.19 -7.60
C SER A 798 -14.73 -20.00 -6.96
N GLY A 799 -14.48 -19.68 -5.69
CA GLY A 799 -14.99 -18.49 -5.00
C GLY A 799 -14.39 -17.20 -5.57
N VAL A 800 -13.08 -17.17 -5.80
CA VAL A 800 -12.40 -16.07 -6.53
C VAL A 800 -13.03 -15.86 -7.90
N LEU A 801 -13.23 -16.94 -8.68
CA LEU A 801 -13.84 -16.85 -10.01
C LEU A 801 -15.29 -16.34 -9.95
N LEU A 802 -16.09 -16.76 -8.96
CA LEU A 802 -17.44 -16.26 -8.72
C LEU A 802 -17.46 -14.76 -8.37
N ARG A 803 -16.52 -14.29 -7.55
CA ARG A 803 -16.36 -12.86 -7.22
C ARG A 803 -16.01 -12.02 -8.45
N VAL A 804 -15.04 -12.48 -9.27
CA VAL A 804 -14.72 -11.81 -10.56
C VAL A 804 -15.94 -11.81 -11.48
N ASN A 805 -16.72 -12.89 -11.51
CA ASN A 805 -17.94 -13.02 -12.32
C ASN A 805 -19.13 -12.14 -11.82
N LYS A 806 -19.09 -11.64 -10.58
CA LYS A 806 -20.02 -10.60 -10.09
C LYS A 806 -19.65 -9.19 -10.59
N SER A 807 -18.38 -8.92 -10.91
CA SER A 807 -17.94 -7.61 -11.41
C SER A 807 -18.54 -7.25 -12.78
N GLY A 808 -18.87 -5.96 -12.98
CA GLY A 808 -19.51 -5.49 -14.22
C GLY A 808 -18.68 -5.77 -15.48
N ALA A 809 -17.36 -5.57 -15.40
CA ALA A 809 -16.43 -5.80 -16.52
C ALA A 809 -16.45 -7.26 -17.03
N MET A 810 -16.57 -8.24 -16.14
CA MET A 810 -16.53 -9.66 -16.52
C MET A 810 -17.80 -10.13 -17.26
N LYS A 811 -18.94 -9.46 -17.04
CA LYS A 811 -20.19 -9.72 -17.80
C LYS A 811 -20.06 -9.26 -19.26
N VAL A 812 -19.30 -8.19 -19.52
CA VAL A 812 -18.99 -7.73 -20.88
C VAL A 812 -18.00 -8.70 -21.54
N PHE A 813 -16.92 -9.08 -20.85
CA PHE A 813 -15.93 -10.03 -21.34
C PHE A 813 -16.52 -11.41 -21.68
N LYS A 814 -17.45 -11.93 -20.87
CA LYS A 814 -18.15 -13.20 -21.15
C LYS A 814 -19.09 -13.16 -22.36
N ARG A 815 -19.51 -11.99 -22.83
CA ARG A 815 -20.20 -11.87 -24.13
C ARG A 815 -19.22 -11.95 -25.31
N ALA A 816 -17.95 -11.57 -25.11
CA ALA A 816 -16.95 -11.53 -26.17
C ALA A 816 -16.18 -12.85 -26.35
N VAL A 817 -15.89 -13.59 -25.27
CA VAL A 817 -15.02 -14.78 -25.30
C VAL A 817 -15.83 -16.09 -25.19
N GLY A 818 -17.03 -16.09 -25.76
CA GLY A 818 -17.98 -17.20 -25.70
C GLY A 818 -17.78 -18.28 -26.77
N ASN A 819 -16.54 -18.64 -27.16
CA ASN A 819 -16.33 -19.78 -28.05
C ASN A 819 -14.94 -20.44 -27.94
N GLU A 820 -14.92 -21.70 -28.38
CA GLU A 820 -13.78 -22.62 -28.60
C GLU A 820 -13.11 -23.33 -27.41
N ASN A 821 -13.16 -24.67 -27.48
CA ASN A 821 -12.29 -25.60 -26.78
C ASN A 821 -11.25 -26.13 -27.78
N ASN A 822 -9.99 -26.28 -27.38
CA ASN A 822 -9.19 -27.48 -27.58
C ASN A 822 -7.81 -27.34 -26.91
N GLU A 823 -7.46 -28.30 -26.07
CA GLU A 823 -6.08 -28.50 -25.60
C GLU A 823 -5.51 -29.74 -26.29
N GLU A 824 -4.39 -29.60 -27.00
CA GLU A 824 -3.33 -30.63 -27.06
C GLU A 824 -2.14 -30.12 -27.91
N ASN A 825 -0.98 -29.93 -27.26
CA ASN A 825 0.34 -30.45 -27.67
C ASN A 825 1.49 -29.81 -26.87
N GLY A 826 2.50 -30.61 -26.52
CA GLY A 826 3.53 -30.25 -25.56
C GLY A 826 4.89 -29.88 -26.16
N TRP A 827 5.68 -29.13 -25.39
CA TRP A 827 7.10 -28.87 -25.60
C TRP A 827 7.76 -28.58 -24.24
N ALA A 828 9.07 -28.80 -24.11
CA ALA A 828 9.77 -29.07 -22.83
C ALA A 828 10.08 -27.86 -21.90
N LEU A 829 9.42 -26.71 -22.08
CA LEU A 829 9.47 -25.59 -21.12
C LEU A 829 8.58 -25.72 -19.84
N PRO A 830 7.73 -26.75 -19.57
CA PRO A 830 6.79 -26.66 -18.47
C PRO A 830 7.47 -26.85 -17.12
N GLN A 831 8.70 -27.38 -17.04
CA GLN A 831 9.33 -27.64 -15.75
C GLN A 831 9.82 -26.35 -15.10
N LEU A 832 10.61 -25.55 -15.83
CA LEU A 832 11.11 -24.25 -15.35
C LEU A 832 9.97 -23.23 -15.17
N LEU A 833 8.92 -23.30 -16.00
CA LEU A 833 7.68 -22.54 -15.79
C LEU A 833 6.81 -23.09 -14.64
N LYS A 834 6.74 -24.41 -14.41
CA LYS A 834 6.05 -24.97 -13.23
C LYS A 834 6.75 -24.62 -11.94
N ASP A 835 8.08 -24.51 -11.93
CA ASP A 835 8.82 -24.08 -10.75
C ASP A 835 8.72 -22.56 -10.52
N LEU A 836 8.63 -21.74 -11.59
CA LEU A 836 8.25 -20.32 -11.51
C LEU A 836 6.78 -20.10 -11.09
N PHE A 837 5.85 -21.00 -11.45
CA PHE A 837 4.41 -20.87 -11.22
C PHE A 837 3.82 -21.86 -10.21
N LYS A 838 4.66 -22.55 -9.44
CA LYS A 838 4.22 -23.34 -8.29
C LYS A 838 3.69 -22.32 -7.28
N SER A 839 2.37 -22.19 -7.19
CA SER A 839 1.70 -21.18 -6.36
C SER A 839 2.01 -21.39 -4.88
N ARG A 840 3.16 -20.88 -4.44
CA ARG A 840 3.73 -21.12 -3.10
C ARG A 840 3.17 -20.18 -2.02
N GLY A 841 2.08 -19.50 -2.36
CA GLY A 841 1.24 -18.68 -1.49
C GLY A 841 -0.21 -19.21 -1.39
N ASP A 842 -0.46 -20.50 -1.62
CA ASP A 842 -1.74 -21.15 -1.27
C ASP A 842 -1.81 -21.38 0.27
N THR A 843 -1.49 -20.34 1.05
CA THR A 843 -1.78 -20.28 2.49
C THR A 843 -3.29 -20.19 2.62
N LYS A 844 -3.93 -21.36 2.68
CA LYS A 844 -5.37 -21.51 2.92
C LYS A 844 -5.72 -20.73 4.19
N ARG A 845 -6.36 -19.58 4.00
CA ARG A 845 -6.89 -18.75 5.09
C ARG A 845 -7.82 -19.60 5.96
N GLU A 846 -7.63 -19.52 7.27
CA GLU A 846 -8.35 -20.34 8.23
C GLU A 846 -9.79 -19.83 8.37
N MET A 847 -9.95 -18.50 8.39
CA MET A 847 -11.23 -17.82 8.57
C MET A 847 -11.59 -16.96 7.35
N ALA A 848 -11.69 -17.57 6.17
CA ALA A 848 -12.05 -16.86 4.93
C ALA A 848 -13.53 -16.44 4.88
N ASP A 849 -13.79 -15.22 4.37
CA ASP A 849 -15.13 -14.69 4.08
C ASP A 849 -15.83 -15.48 2.96
N GLY A 850 -17.17 -15.44 2.94
CA GLY A 850 -18.00 -16.08 1.92
C GLY A 850 -18.60 -17.42 2.37
N PHE A 851 -19.88 -17.61 2.03
CA PHE A 851 -20.67 -18.79 2.40
C PHE A 851 -21.54 -19.28 1.24
N HIS A 852 -20.91 -19.78 0.16
CA HIS A 852 -21.67 -20.30 -0.99
C HIS A 852 -21.81 -21.83 -0.94
N VAL A 853 -23.00 -22.30 -0.55
CA VAL A 853 -23.31 -23.73 -0.44
C VAL A 853 -23.76 -24.32 -1.79
N THR A 854 -23.26 -25.50 -2.09
CA THR A 854 -23.66 -26.33 -3.24
C THR A 854 -23.63 -27.80 -2.82
N ILE A 855 -24.36 -28.68 -3.49
CA ILE A 855 -24.27 -30.13 -3.25
C ILE A 855 -23.84 -30.86 -4.54
N LYS A 856 -22.84 -31.75 -4.42
CA LYS A 856 -22.22 -32.45 -5.54
C LYS A 856 -22.53 -33.95 -5.47
N TYR A 857 -23.21 -34.44 -6.49
CA TYR A 857 -23.48 -35.86 -6.68
C TYR A 857 -22.47 -36.45 -7.66
N LYS A 858 -22.10 -37.73 -7.45
CA LYS A 858 -21.10 -38.45 -8.27
C LYS A 858 -21.56 -39.85 -8.68
N ASP A 859 -22.79 -40.21 -8.34
CA ASP A 859 -23.34 -41.56 -8.32
C ASP A 859 -24.49 -41.75 -9.33
N GLY A 860 -24.72 -40.77 -10.20
CA GLY A 860 -25.88 -40.73 -11.08
C GLY A 860 -25.94 -41.91 -12.04
N LYS A 861 -27.06 -42.65 -12.02
CA LYS A 861 -27.33 -43.80 -12.89
C LYS A 861 -28.63 -43.60 -13.65
N GLY A 862 -28.73 -44.17 -14.83
CA GLY A 862 -29.94 -44.08 -15.64
C GLY A 862 -29.86 -44.98 -16.87
N GLU A 863 -31.03 -45.23 -17.45
CA GLU A 863 -31.18 -46.09 -18.62
C GLU A 863 -31.74 -45.28 -19.78
N VAL A 864 -31.09 -45.37 -20.93
CA VAL A 864 -31.54 -44.76 -22.18
C VAL A 864 -32.47 -45.75 -22.88
N GLU A 865 -33.68 -45.29 -23.18
CA GLU A 865 -34.62 -45.96 -24.08
C GLU A 865 -34.42 -45.39 -25.49
N ILE A 866 -34.11 -46.26 -26.45
CA ILE A 866 -33.92 -45.86 -27.85
C ILE A 866 -35.30 -45.94 -28.54
N PRO A 867 -35.80 -44.83 -29.14
CA PRO A 867 -37.04 -44.83 -29.90
C PRO A 867 -37.07 -45.96 -30.95
N ASP A 868 -38.27 -46.51 -31.15
CA ASP A 868 -38.54 -47.63 -32.07
C ASP A 868 -37.87 -48.96 -31.65
N THR A 869 -37.42 -49.10 -30.39
CA THR A 869 -36.93 -50.39 -29.83
C THR A 869 -37.26 -50.57 -28.34
N ASP A 870 -37.65 -51.77 -27.92
CA ASP A 870 -37.85 -52.12 -26.49
C ASP A 870 -36.53 -52.28 -25.70
N LYS A 871 -35.40 -51.80 -26.24
CA LYS A 871 -34.06 -52.05 -25.69
C LYS A 871 -33.56 -50.85 -24.88
N LYS A 872 -33.48 -51.05 -23.57
CA LYS A 872 -32.90 -50.11 -22.60
C LYS A 872 -31.40 -50.34 -22.47
N PHE A 873 -30.63 -49.26 -22.50
CA PHE A 873 -29.18 -49.29 -22.37
C PHE A 873 -28.75 -48.51 -21.12
N GLN A 874 -28.05 -49.17 -20.19
CA GLN A 874 -27.45 -48.48 -19.06
C GLN A 874 -26.34 -47.53 -19.54
N VAL A 875 -26.37 -46.29 -19.03
CA VAL A 875 -25.32 -45.31 -19.32
C VAL A 875 -24.06 -45.68 -18.54
N HIS A 876 -22.97 -46.00 -19.25
CA HIS A 876 -21.69 -46.32 -18.59
C HIS A 876 -21.04 -45.08 -17.95
N GLY A 877 -20.55 -45.26 -16.72
CA GLY A 877 -19.93 -44.23 -15.92
C GLY A 877 -20.93 -43.45 -15.07
N CYS A 878 -20.62 -43.27 -13.78
CA CYS A 878 -21.50 -42.53 -12.87
C CYS A 878 -21.54 -41.05 -13.25
N ARG A 879 -22.75 -40.52 -13.46
CA ARG A 879 -22.98 -39.12 -13.82
C ARG A 879 -22.73 -38.22 -12.61
N LYS A 880 -22.38 -36.97 -12.88
CA LYS A 880 -22.05 -35.95 -11.87
C LYS A 880 -22.99 -34.77 -12.01
N ALA A 881 -23.67 -34.41 -10.94
CA ALA A 881 -24.51 -33.21 -10.86
C ALA A 881 -24.02 -32.28 -9.76
N VAL A 882 -24.19 -30.97 -9.97
CA VAL A 882 -23.99 -29.94 -8.95
C VAL A 882 -25.28 -29.15 -8.81
N MET A 883 -25.90 -29.21 -7.64
CA MET A 883 -27.15 -28.51 -7.34
C MET A 883 -26.88 -27.30 -6.42
N LYS A 884 -27.74 -26.27 -6.54
CA LYS A 884 -27.66 -25.01 -5.79
C LYS A 884 -28.25 -25.13 -4.39
N VAL A 885 -28.13 -24.06 -3.60
CA VAL A 885 -28.70 -23.88 -2.25
C VAL A 885 -30.19 -24.27 -2.15
N ASP A 886 -30.97 -23.96 -3.19
CA ASP A 886 -32.42 -24.22 -3.22
C ASP A 886 -32.75 -25.71 -3.10
N HIS A 887 -31.86 -26.58 -3.62
CA HIS A 887 -32.03 -28.04 -3.61
C HIS A 887 -31.87 -28.66 -2.21
N ILE A 888 -31.11 -28.00 -1.33
CA ILE A 888 -30.99 -28.39 0.08
C ILE A 888 -31.96 -27.61 0.99
N GLY A 889 -32.82 -26.76 0.42
CA GLY A 889 -33.81 -25.99 1.17
C GLY A 889 -33.25 -24.77 1.92
N LEU A 890 -32.09 -24.24 1.51
CA LEU A 890 -31.43 -23.10 2.15
C LEU A 890 -31.91 -21.76 1.56
N LYS A 891 -32.72 -21.05 2.35
CA LYS A 891 -33.26 -19.71 2.02
C LYS A 891 -32.26 -18.59 2.40
N PRO A 892 -32.36 -17.39 1.80
CA PRO A 892 -31.55 -16.23 2.19
C PRO A 892 -31.71 -15.81 3.66
N SER A 893 -32.88 -16.07 4.27
CA SER A 893 -33.13 -15.82 5.70
C SER A 893 -32.29 -16.67 6.66
N MET A 894 -31.56 -17.68 6.15
CA MET A 894 -30.78 -18.66 6.91
C MET A 894 -31.60 -19.45 7.95
N GLU A 895 -32.91 -19.60 7.72
CA GLU A 895 -33.78 -20.44 8.55
C GLU A 895 -33.63 -21.92 8.21
N GLU A 896 -33.71 -22.77 9.24
CA GLU A 896 -33.77 -24.22 9.05
C GLU A 896 -35.09 -24.61 8.34
N SER A 897 -35.07 -25.69 7.58
CA SER A 897 -36.21 -26.16 6.79
C SER A 897 -36.31 -27.68 6.86
N ASP A 898 -37.46 -28.25 6.51
CA ASP A 898 -37.72 -29.70 6.63
C ASP A 898 -36.68 -30.56 5.90
N ILE A 899 -36.05 -30.02 4.84
CA ILE A 899 -34.96 -30.68 4.11
C ILE A 899 -33.68 -30.69 4.96
N HIS A 900 -33.31 -29.56 5.58
CA HIS A 900 -32.18 -29.51 6.52
C HIS A 900 -32.37 -30.45 7.71
N HIS A 901 -33.57 -30.47 8.31
CA HIS A 901 -33.86 -31.37 9.43
C HIS A 901 -33.63 -32.83 9.03
N LYS A 902 -34.09 -33.25 7.84
CA LYS A 902 -33.81 -34.61 7.32
C LYS A 902 -32.32 -34.85 7.09
N ILE A 903 -31.58 -33.87 6.56
CA ILE A 903 -30.13 -33.98 6.35
C ILE A 903 -29.40 -34.13 7.69
N PHE A 904 -29.75 -33.33 8.70
CA PHE A 904 -29.08 -33.33 10.00
C PHE A 904 -29.45 -34.52 10.88
N GLU A 905 -30.67 -35.05 10.79
CA GLU A 905 -30.98 -36.35 11.41
C GLU A 905 -30.15 -37.47 10.78
N ASN A 906 -30.14 -37.56 9.43
CA ASN A 906 -29.39 -38.58 8.70
C ASN A 906 -27.86 -38.46 8.85
N THR A 907 -27.33 -37.34 9.33
CA THR A 907 -25.88 -37.11 9.50
C THR A 907 -25.48 -36.72 10.92
N ARG A 908 -26.34 -37.01 11.91
CA ARG A 908 -26.21 -36.59 13.31
C ARG A 908 -24.83 -36.86 13.89
N GLU A 909 -24.35 -38.09 13.78
CA GLU A 909 -23.03 -38.52 14.29
C GLU A 909 -21.88 -37.71 13.68
N HIS A 910 -21.94 -37.47 12.36
CA HIS A 910 -20.89 -36.75 11.63
C HIS A 910 -20.77 -35.27 12.00
N TRP A 911 -21.91 -34.57 12.15
CA TRP A 911 -21.87 -33.15 12.51
C TRP A 911 -21.73 -32.91 14.01
N GLN A 912 -22.22 -33.80 14.90
CA GLN A 912 -22.05 -33.62 16.35
C GLN A 912 -20.57 -33.67 16.76
N GLU A 913 -19.81 -34.63 16.24
CA GLU A 913 -18.36 -34.73 16.49
C GLU A 913 -17.61 -33.59 15.80
N GLY A 914 -17.86 -33.35 14.52
CA GLY A 914 -17.15 -32.32 13.75
C GLY A 914 -17.47 -30.88 14.19
N LEU A 915 -18.60 -30.64 14.87
CA LEU A 915 -18.89 -29.34 15.48
C LEU A 915 -17.94 -29.06 16.65
N LYS A 916 -17.61 -30.07 17.46
CA LYS A 916 -16.59 -29.96 18.52
C LYS A 916 -15.21 -29.64 17.94
N GLU A 917 -14.84 -30.31 16.84
CA GLU A 917 -13.60 -30.01 16.10
C GLU A 917 -13.59 -28.57 15.55
N LEU A 918 -14.70 -28.10 14.98
CA LEU A 918 -14.83 -26.75 14.44
C LEU A 918 -14.71 -25.70 15.56
N HIS A 919 -15.40 -25.90 16.68
CA HIS A 919 -15.32 -25.02 17.85
C HIS A 919 -13.92 -25.00 18.45
N ALA A 920 -13.24 -26.15 18.54
CA ALA A 920 -11.84 -26.21 18.94
C ALA A 920 -10.93 -25.42 17.98
N LYS A 921 -11.06 -25.60 16.66
CA LYS A 921 -10.32 -24.80 15.66
C LYS A 921 -10.55 -23.29 15.79
N HIS A 922 -11.80 -22.87 16.06
CA HIS A 922 -12.14 -21.47 16.29
C HIS A 922 -11.52 -20.95 17.60
N ARG A 923 -11.55 -21.74 18.67
CA ARG A 923 -10.93 -21.42 19.97
C ARG A 923 -9.41 -21.29 19.82
N ASP A 924 -8.75 -22.25 19.19
CA ASP A 924 -7.31 -22.23 18.91
C ASP A 924 -6.88 -21.04 18.04
N TYR A 925 -7.71 -20.66 17.05
CA TYR A 925 -7.48 -19.46 16.23
C TYR A 925 -7.48 -18.18 17.07
N ARG A 926 -8.47 -18.02 17.95
CA ARG A 926 -8.59 -16.85 18.85
C ARG A 926 -7.47 -16.83 19.89
N LEU A 927 -7.11 -17.99 20.46
CA LEU A 927 -5.99 -18.11 21.37
C LEU A 927 -4.67 -17.70 20.70
N ARG A 928 -4.42 -18.11 19.43
CA ARG A 928 -3.26 -17.63 18.67
C ARG A 928 -3.27 -16.10 18.48
N LEU A 929 -4.40 -15.49 18.17
CA LEU A 929 -4.50 -14.03 18.04
C LEU A 929 -4.27 -13.32 19.38
N ALA A 930 -4.81 -13.86 20.48
CA ALA A 930 -4.57 -13.33 21.82
C ALA A 930 -3.08 -13.41 22.22
N MET A 931 -2.41 -14.53 21.92
CA MET A 931 -0.97 -14.68 22.16
C MET A 931 -0.14 -13.71 21.30
N ILE A 932 -0.50 -13.48 20.03
CA ILE A 932 0.17 -12.48 19.19
C ILE A 932 0.00 -11.07 19.78
N GLN A 933 -1.21 -10.73 20.24
CA GLN A 933 -1.46 -9.44 20.89
C GLN A 933 -0.67 -9.31 22.20
N GLU A 934 -0.57 -10.37 22.99
CA GLU A 934 0.21 -10.40 24.23
C GLU A 934 1.72 -10.24 23.96
N GLU A 935 2.27 -10.93 22.95
CA GLU A 935 3.65 -10.76 22.49
C GLU A 935 3.92 -9.32 21.99
N GLU A 936 2.98 -8.73 21.24
CA GLU A 936 3.05 -7.34 20.79
C GLU A 936 3.04 -6.34 21.96
N SER A 937 2.11 -6.50 22.91
CA SER A 937 2.01 -5.65 24.11
C SER A 937 3.19 -5.85 25.08
N ALA A 938 3.78 -7.05 25.12
CA ALA A 938 4.99 -7.34 25.89
C ALA A 938 6.26 -6.74 25.27
N ALA A 939 6.28 -6.54 23.95
CA ALA A 939 7.38 -5.87 23.26
C ALA A 939 7.40 -4.35 23.52
N LEU A 940 6.23 -3.71 23.48
CA LEU A 940 5.99 -2.31 23.83
C LEU A 940 4.49 -2.08 24.07
N SER A 941 4.11 -1.42 25.17
CA SER A 941 2.68 -1.23 25.47
C SER A 941 1.94 -0.35 24.46
N ASP A 942 0.64 -0.60 24.27
CA ASP A 942 -0.25 0.21 23.43
C ASP A 942 -0.30 1.69 23.89
N ASP A 943 -0.18 1.90 25.20
CA ASP A 943 -0.29 3.21 25.84
C ASP A 943 1.00 4.04 25.68
N PHE A 944 2.13 3.40 25.34
CA PHE A 944 3.45 4.04 25.22
C PHE A 944 3.44 5.19 24.22
N TRP A 945 2.72 5.02 23.10
CA TRP A 945 2.68 6.03 22.05
C TRP A 945 2.09 7.36 22.54
N ILE A 946 0.99 7.30 23.32
CA ILE A 946 0.31 8.51 23.79
C ILE A 946 0.99 9.12 25.04
N PHE A 947 1.35 8.30 26.05
CA PHE A 947 1.91 8.83 27.30
C PHE A 947 3.39 9.14 27.25
N VAL A 948 4.19 8.36 26.51
CA VAL A 948 5.65 8.51 26.49
C VAL A 948 6.13 9.14 25.19
N TYR A 949 5.74 8.60 24.03
CA TYR A 949 6.32 8.98 22.73
C TYR A 949 5.86 10.37 22.26
N ASN A 950 4.54 10.60 22.24
CA ASN A 950 3.94 11.87 21.78
C ASN A 950 3.97 12.98 22.86
N ASN A 951 4.07 12.64 24.15
CA ASN A 951 4.04 13.61 25.24
C ASN A 951 5.40 14.30 25.50
N ALA A 952 5.68 15.38 24.76
CA ALA A 952 6.89 16.19 24.92
C ALA A 952 7.10 16.86 26.31
N ARG A 953 6.17 16.73 27.25
CA ARG A 953 6.20 17.43 28.56
C ARG A 953 6.14 16.53 29.79
N LEU A 954 6.09 15.20 29.61
CA LEU A 954 6.16 14.23 30.70
C LEU A 954 7.42 14.47 31.56
N ARG A 955 7.28 14.52 32.90
CA ARG A 955 8.43 14.76 33.80
C ARG A 955 9.30 13.51 33.91
N ARG A 956 10.46 13.62 34.57
CA ARG A 956 11.41 12.50 34.71
C ARG A 956 10.80 11.39 35.57
N ASN A 957 10.29 11.75 36.75
CA ASN A 957 9.71 10.82 37.71
C ASN A 957 8.48 10.13 37.12
N ASP A 958 7.57 10.88 36.48
CA ASP A 958 6.38 10.34 35.81
C ASP A 958 6.75 9.31 34.73
N LEU A 959 7.86 9.52 33.99
CA LEU A 959 8.36 8.54 33.02
C LEU A 959 8.93 7.29 33.69
N GLU A 960 9.74 7.45 34.74
CA GLU A 960 10.33 6.30 35.44
C GLU A 960 9.26 5.45 36.09
N GLN A 961 8.27 6.08 36.71
CA GLN A 961 7.10 5.39 37.25
C GLN A 961 6.31 4.67 36.15
N TYR A 962 6.03 5.33 35.02
CA TYR A 962 5.35 4.69 33.90
C TYR A 962 6.09 3.45 33.38
N LEU A 963 7.41 3.54 33.21
CA LEU A 963 8.24 2.41 32.74
C LEU A 963 8.29 1.26 33.74
N LEU A 964 8.07 1.50 35.04
CA LEU A 964 8.03 0.46 36.08
C LEU A 964 6.63 -0.16 36.23
N ASP A 965 5.59 0.68 36.21
CA ASP A 965 4.22 0.28 36.57
C ASP A 965 3.41 -0.22 35.36
N HIS A 966 3.71 0.25 34.13
CA HIS A 966 2.89 -0.03 32.93
C HIS A 966 3.58 -0.81 31.81
N GLU A 967 4.91 -0.73 31.66
CA GLU A 967 5.61 -1.50 30.62
C GLU A 967 5.90 -2.93 31.09
N ALA A 968 5.55 -3.92 30.27
CA ALA A 968 5.86 -5.33 30.53
C ALA A 968 7.28 -5.73 30.08
N ASN A 969 7.91 -4.94 29.20
CA ASN A 969 9.24 -5.24 28.68
C ASN A 969 10.34 -5.01 29.76
N PRO A 970 11.07 -6.05 30.23
CA PRO A 970 12.06 -5.89 31.31
C PRO A 970 13.21 -4.95 30.96
N ALA A 971 13.53 -4.82 29.67
CA ALA A 971 14.58 -3.92 29.19
C ALA A 971 14.14 -2.44 29.20
N LEU A 972 12.82 -2.18 29.18
CA LEU A 972 12.23 -0.86 29.41
C LEU A 972 12.05 -0.55 30.90
N GLN A 973 11.60 -1.53 31.71
CA GLN A 973 11.52 -1.39 33.18
C GLN A 973 12.87 -1.05 33.81
N THR A 974 13.95 -1.67 33.34
CA THR A 974 15.32 -1.44 33.84
C THR A 974 16.01 -0.22 33.20
N LEU A 975 15.42 0.39 32.17
CA LEU A 975 15.97 1.53 31.42
C LEU A 975 16.38 2.73 32.29
N PRO A 976 15.62 3.13 33.34
CA PRO A 976 16.03 4.20 34.26
C PRO A 976 17.38 3.94 34.94
N ARG A 977 17.72 2.66 35.20
CA ARG A 977 18.97 2.24 35.83
C ARG A 977 20.07 2.01 34.80
N THR A 978 19.79 1.22 33.76
CA THR A 978 20.78 0.81 32.76
C THR A 978 21.20 1.92 31.80
N ARG A 979 20.35 2.95 31.60
CA ARG A 979 20.59 4.07 30.67
C ARG A 979 20.39 5.44 31.32
N LYS A 980 20.62 5.56 32.63
CA LYS A 980 20.46 6.82 33.39
C LYS A 980 21.05 8.03 32.65
N ALA A 981 22.32 7.97 32.24
CA ALA A 981 23.01 9.06 31.54
C ALA A 981 22.35 9.47 30.20
N ALA A 982 21.75 8.54 29.45
CA ALA A 982 21.04 8.84 28.20
C ALA A 982 19.74 9.63 28.47
N LEU A 983 19.02 9.24 29.53
CA LEU A 983 17.79 9.88 29.96
C LEU A 983 18.08 11.25 30.58
N ASP A 984 19.13 11.37 31.39
CA ASP A 984 19.56 12.65 31.96
C ASP A 984 19.95 13.63 30.83
N ALA A 985 20.67 13.16 29.80
CA ALA A 985 20.95 13.95 28.60
C ALA A 985 19.68 14.37 27.84
N LEU A 986 18.69 13.48 27.69
CA LEU A 986 17.38 13.83 27.11
C LEU A 986 16.70 14.94 27.91
N TYR A 987 16.60 14.81 29.24
CA TYR A 987 15.88 15.76 30.07
C TYR A 987 16.60 17.10 30.23
N LEU A 988 17.94 17.11 30.26
CA LEU A 988 18.75 18.33 30.18
C LEU A 988 18.53 19.05 28.84
N ARG A 989 18.60 18.33 27.72
CA ARG A 989 18.30 18.87 26.38
C ARG A 989 16.87 19.39 26.30
N GLN A 990 15.88 18.63 26.78
CA GLN A 990 14.46 19.04 26.79
C GLN A 990 14.26 20.31 27.63
N LYS A 991 14.85 20.38 28.83
CA LYS A 991 14.82 21.57 29.71
C LYS A 991 15.41 22.81 29.03
N TRP A 992 16.50 22.67 28.27
CA TRP A 992 17.11 23.76 27.50
C TRP A 992 16.25 24.17 26.29
N VAL A 993 15.90 23.21 25.42
CA VAL A 993 15.20 23.46 24.14
C VAL A 993 13.83 24.09 24.36
N PHE A 994 13.11 23.70 25.43
CA PHE A 994 11.80 24.25 25.76
C PHE A 994 11.83 25.47 26.70
N LEU A 995 13.02 25.98 27.08
CA LEU A 995 13.17 27.13 28.00
C LEU A 995 12.57 28.44 27.43
N HIS A 996 12.79 28.72 26.15
CA HIS A 996 12.26 29.90 25.48
C HIS A 996 12.07 29.64 23.97
N PRO A 997 10.99 30.12 23.31
CA PRO A 997 10.75 29.84 21.89
C PRO A 997 11.88 30.25 20.93
N GLN A 998 12.69 31.26 21.29
CA GLN A 998 13.88 31.63 20.50
C GLN A 998 15.00 30.58 20.62
N ILE A 999 15.19 29.99 21.80
CA ILE A 999 16.15 28.89 22.03
C ILE A 999 15.66 27.64 21.29
N THR A 1000 14.35 27.37 21.32
CA THR A 1000 13.74 26.30 20.51
C THR A 1000 14.02 26.50 19.02
N PHE A 1001 13.82 27.71 18.48
CA PHE A 1001 14.10 28.01 17.08
C PHE A 1001 15.59 27.86 16.74
N TRP A 1002 16.48 28.37 17.59
CA TRP A 1002 17.93 28.26 17.41
C TRP A 1002 18.39 26.79 17.41
N TYR A 1003 17.94 26.00 18.38
CA TYR A 1003 18.25 24.58 18.46
C TYR A 1003 17.75 23.84 17.21
N VAL A 1004 16.47 23.98 16.85
CA VAL A 1004 15.87 23.32 15.68
C VAL A 1004 16.60 23.68 14.39
N PHE A 1005 17.03 24.93 14.23
CA PHE A 1005 17.80 25.36 13.06
C PHE A 1005 19.14 24.64 12.95
N TRP A 1006 19.94 24.62 14.02
CA TRP A 1006 21.28 24.02 13.99
C TRP A 1006 21.27 22.49 14.00
N ASP A 1007 20.30 21.88 14.70
CA ASP A 1007 19.97 20.45 14.64
C ASP A 1007 19.67 20.01 13.19
N ASP A 1008 18.83 20.77 12.47
CA ASP A 1008 18.48 20.47 11.08
C ASP A 1008 19.65 20.68 10.11
N VAL A 1009 20.44 21.74 10.30
CA VAL A 1009 21.68 21.98 9.55
C VAL A 1009 22.61 20.77 9.66
N TYR A 1010 22.86 20.26 10.86
CA TYR A 1010 23.73 19.09 11.01
C TYR A 1010 23.06 17.82 10.47
N ALA A 1011 21.82 17.54 10.84
CA ALA A 1011 21.11 16.32 10.45
C ALA A 1011 20.96 16.12 8.93
N ARG A 1012 20.93 17.21 8.13
CA ARG A 1012 20.81 17.15 6.66
C ARG A 1012 22.10 17.38 5.89
N ASN A 1013 23.17 17.83 6.56
CA ASN A 1013 24.40 18.27 5.90
C ASN A 1013 25.70 17.71 6.52
N SER A 1014 25.62 16.84 7.53
CA SER A 1014 26.78 16.20 8.20
C SER A 1014 27.74 15.45 7.25
N GLY A 1015 27.29 15.06 6.05
CA GLY A 1015 28.15 14.52 4.99
C GLY A 1015 29.17 15.52 4.42
N PHE A 1016 29.06 16.81 4.72
CA PHE A 1016 30.05 17.83 4.32
C PHE A 1016 31.27 17.80 5.26
N LYS A 1017 32.44 17.46 4.71
CA LYS A 1017 33.72 17.39 5.44
C LYS A 1017 34.13 18.71 6.16
N CYS A 1018 33.53 19.84 5.81
CA CYS A 1018 33.75 21.13 6.45
C CYS A 1018 32.85 21.41 7.67
N LEU A 1019 31.77 20.65 7.86
CA LEU A 1019 30.95 20.70 9.08
C LEU A 1019 31.51 19.69 10.10
N LYS A 1020 32.33 20.18 11.04
CA LYS A 1020 32.93 19.35 12.09
C LYS A 1020 31.87 18.91 13.12
N PRO A 1021 31.81 17.62 13.49
CA PRO A 1021 30.90 17.15 14.55
C PRO A 1021 31.03 17.93 15.87
N GLU A 1022 32.26 18.26 16.29
CA GLU A 1022 32.57 19.05 17.51
C GLU A 1022 31.81 20.39 17.61
N ASP A 1023 31.55 21.03 16.46
CA ASP A 1023 30.92 22.36 16.36
C ASP A 1023 29.40 22.29 16.15
N PHE A 1024 28.88 21.19 15.59
CA PHE A 1024 27.51 21.12 15.05
C PHE A 1024 26.65 19.96 15.56
N ASP A 1025 27.25 18.91 16.12
CA ASP A 1025 26.53 17.71 16.54
C ASP A 1025 25.78 17.95 17.87
N PRO A 1026 24.44 17.83 17.93
CA PRO A 1026 23.67 18.04 19.16
C PRO A 1026 24.02 17.12 20.33
N LEU A 1027 24.86 16.10 20.14
CA LEU A 1027 25.39 15.25 21.20
C LEU A 1027 26.62 15.87 21.91
N GLN A 1028 27.26 16.86 21.30
CA GLN A 1028 28.42 17.54 21.87
C GLN A 1028 27.97 18.78 22.66
N PRO A 1029 28.42 18.98 23.91
CA PRO A 1029 28.06 20.16 24.70
C PRO A 1029 28.66 21.47 24.15
N THR A 1030 29.68 21.36 23.30
CA THR A 1030 30.31 22.47 22.56
C THR A 1030 29.51 22.93 21.35
N ALA A 1031 28.53 22.15 20.89
CA ALA A 1031 27.85 22.41 19.62
C ALA A 1031 27.01 23.69 19.64
N ILE A 1032 27.00 24.40 18.51
CA ILE A 1032 26.38 25.72 18.36
C ILE A 1032 24.89 25.74 18.71
N CYS A 1033 24.17 24.63 18.59
CA CYS A 1033 22.76 24.51 18.99
C CYS A 1033 22.49 24.83 20.48
N TYR A 1034 23.51 24.72 21.35
CA TYR A 1034 23.43 25.10 22.76
C TYR A 1034 23.91 26.54 23.04
N HIS A 1035 24.69 27.14 22.14
CA HIS A 1035 25.34 28.43 22.32
C HIS A 1035 24.69 29.51 21.45
N VAL A 1036 23.62 30.14 21.95
CA VAL A 1036 22.92 31.23 21.24
C VAL A 1036 23.83 32.44 21.10
N LYS A 1037 24.13 32.86 19.86
CA LYS A 1037 25.01 34.00 19.54
C LYS A 1037 24.22 35.18 18.96
N LYS A 1038 24.72 36.41 19.15
CA LYS A 1038 24.23 37.58 18.40
C LYS A 1038 24.71 37.55 16.95
N GLU A 1039 24.08 38.33 16.07
CA GLU A 1039 24.35 38.27 14.63
C GLU A 1039 25.80 38.61 14.25
N ALA A 1040 26.46 39.53 14.98
CA ALA A 1040 27.89 39.80 14.80
C ALA A 1040 28.75 38.60 15.22
N GLU A 1041 28.61 38.17 16.49
CA GLU A 1041 29.30 37.03 17.10
C GLU A 1041 29.16 35.74 16.27
N LEU A 1042 28.00 35.50 15.64
CA LEU A 1042 27.79 34.36 14.74
C LEU A 1042 28.57 34.49 13.43
N LYS A 1043 28.61 35.68 12.82
CA LYS A 1043 29.36 35.91 11.57
C LYS A 1043 30.84 35.70 11.78
N ASP A 1044 31.38 36.19 12.90
CA ASP A 1044 32.79 36.03 13.25
C ASP A 1044 33.12 34.54 13.46
N TRP A 1045 32.30 33.82 14.25
CA TRP A 1045 32.44 32.37 14.48
C TRP A 1045 32.36 31.52 13.19
N LEU A 1046 31.50 31.91 12.23
CA LEU A 1046 31.40 31.27 10.91
C LEU A 1046 32.57 31.62 9.99
N LEU A 1047 33.15 32.82 10.14
CA LEU A 1047 34.29 33.29 9.36
C LEU A 1047 35.59 32.61 9.80
N GLU A 1048 35.82 32.47 11.11
CA GLU A 1048 36.91 31.67 11.69
C GLU A 1048 36.96 30.24 11.10
N ARG A 1049 35.77 29.63 10.94
CA ARG A 1049 35.59 28.26 10.42
C ARG A 1049 35.58 28.18 8.89
N LYS A 1050 35.74 29.29 8.18
CA LYS A 1050 35.68 29.40 6.71
C LYS A 1050 34.33 28.95 6.11
N LEU A 1051 33.25 29.07 6.87
CA LEU A 1051 31.89 28.68 6.47
C LEU A 1051 31.07 29.86 5.92
N LEU A 1052 31.48 31.10 6.22
CA LEU A 1052 30.87 32.33 5.74
C LEU A 1052 31.46 32.76 4.38
N GLY A 1053 30.62 33.02 3.37
CA GLY A 1053 31.11 33.54 2.08
C GLY A 1053 30.02 33.72 1.01
N ARG A 1054 30.39 34.22 -0.18
CA ARG A 1054 29.49 34.24 -1.35
C ARG A 1054 29.24 32.84 -1.93
N TRP A 1055 30.24 31.97 -1.79
CA TRP A 1055 30.21 30.54 -2.12
C TRP A 1055 30.38 29.66 -0.86
N GLY A 1056 30.27 30.26 0.33
CA GLY A 1056 30.29 29.53 1.60
C GLY A 1056 28.90 28.97 1.92
N LEU A 1057 28.85 27.92 2.73
CA LEU A 1057 27.58 27.29 3.17
C LEU A 1057 26.62 28.29 3.82
N PHE A 1058 27.14 29.31 4.50
CA PHE A 1058 26.33 30.35 5.12
C PHE A 1058 26.50 31.69 4.38
N HIS A 1059 25.43 32.11 3.71
CA HIS A 1059 25.33 33.40 3.04
C HIS A 1059 24.46 34.39 3.85
N LYS A 1060 24.63 35.69 3.59
CA LYS A 1060 23.93 36.78 4.32
C LYS A 1060 22.42 36.58 4.42
N GLY A 1061 21.77 36.10 3.36
CA GLY A 1061 20.33 35.84 3.32
C GLY A 1061 19.88 34.73 4.28
N LEU A 1062 20.66 33.65 4.45
CA LEU A 1062 20.34 32.58 5.39
C LEU A 1062 20.45 33.05 6.84
N ILE A 1063 21.50 33.80 7.16
CA ILE A 1063 21.71 34.40 8.49
C ILE A 1063 20.59 35.40 8.82
N LYS A 1064 20.20 36.24 7.86
CA LYS A 1064 19.05 37.15 8.02
C LYS A 1064 17.77 36.38 8.33
N LEU A 1065 17.51 35.28 7.62
CA LEU A 1065 16.32 34.46 7.81
C LEU A 1065 16.30 33.74 9.19
N LEU A 1066 17.45 33.29 9.69
CA LEU A 1066 17.61 32.78 11.06
C LEU A 1066 17.19 33.83 12.11
N TYR A 1067 17.73 35.05 12.04
CA TYR A 1067 17.41 36.10 13.01
C TYR A 1067 16.00 36.69 12.84
N GLU A 1068 15.46 36.76 11.61
CA GLU A 1068 14.04 37.08 11.38
C GLU A 1068 13.11 36.05 12.01
N GLY A 1069 13.46 34.77 11.90
CA GLY A 1069 12.78 33.68 12.59
C GLY A 1069 12.81 33.84 14.11
N MET A 1070 13.97 34.10 14.71
CA MET A 1070 14.07 34.39 16.15
C MET A 1070 13.25 35.62 16.58
N ALA A 1071 13.28 36.71 15.80
CA ALA A 1071 12.55 37.94 16.10
C ALA A 1071 11.02 37.78 16.02
N LYS A 1072 10.52 36.92 15.10
CA LYS A 1072 9.11 36.54 14.98
C LYS A 1072 8.56 36.00 16.31
N TYR A 1073 9.32 35.14 16.99
CA TYR A 1073 8.91 34.55 18.26
C TYR A 1073 9.14 35.47 19.47
N GLU A 1074 10.10 36.41 19.41
CA GLU A 1074 10.27 37.46 20.42
C GLU A 1074 9.01 38.34 20.55
N LYS A 1075 8.50 38.83 19.42
CA LYS A 1075 7.29 39.67 19.37
C LYS A 1075 6.06 38.92 19.88
N LYS A 1076 5.92 37.64 19.52
CA LYS A 1076 4.83 36.77 19.99
C LYS A 1076 4.91 36.48 21.50
N GLY A 1077 6.11 36.38 22.06
CA GLY A 1077 6.34 36.28 23.51
C GLY A 1077 5.98 37.57 24.26
N LYS A 1078 6.34 38.73 23.71
CA LYS A 1078 6.01 40.05 24.28
C LYS A 1078 4.49 40.33 24.29
N MET A 1079 3.75 39.95 23.25
CA MET A 1079 2.28 40.07 23.21
C MET A 1079 1.52 39.19 24.22
N LYS A 1080 2.11 38.10 24.72
CA LYS A 1080 1.47 37.21 25.71
C LYS A 1080 1.72 37.61 27.16
N ARG A 1081 2.54 38.63 27.43
CA ARG A 1081 2.64 39.23 28.77
C ARG A 1081 1.66 40.40 28.85
N PRO A 1082 0.60 40.34 29.69
CA PRO A 1082 -0.20 41.53 29.97
C PRO A 1082 0.71 42.62 30.55
N SER A 1083 0.50 43.87 30.15
CA SER A 1083 1.27 45.00 30.68
C SER A 1083 1.03 45.14 32.18
N SER A 1084 2.05 45.58 32.93
CA SER A 1084 1.96 45.77 34.38
C SER A 1084 0.90 46.80 34.83
N GLN A 1085 0.31 47.53 33.90
CA GLN A 1085 -0.86 48.39 34.14
C GLN A 1085 -2.18 47.62 34.23
N SER A 1086 -2.38 46.51 33.49
CA SER A 1086 -3.64 45.75 33.58
C SER A 1086 -3.72 44.90 34.87
N LEU A 1087 -2.60 44.62 35.53
CA LEU A 1087 -2.58 43.92 36.82
C LEU A 1087 -3.07 44.80 37.99
N LYS A 1088 -3.16 46.12 37.83
CA LYS A 1088 -3.72 47.02 38.86
C LYS A 1088 -5.23 47.21 38.78
N SER A 1089 -5.89 46.86 37.68
CA SER A 1089 -7.36 46.98 37.54
C SER A 1089 -8.13 45.76 38.01
N TYR A 1090 -7.47 44.61 38.20
CA TYR A 1090 -8.09 43.37 38.69
C TYR A 1090 -7.96 43.17 40.21
N ALA A 1091 -7.23 44.04 40.92
CA ALA A 1091 -7.04 43.97 42.37
C ALA A 1091 -8.13 44.70 43.19
N THR A 1092 -9.11 45.32 42.53
CA THR A 1092 -10.16 46.15 43.17
C THR A 1092 -11.59 45.63 42.94
N PHE A 1093 -11.75 44.41 42.39
CA PHE A 1093 -13.06 43.81 42.10
C PHE A 1093 -13.27 42.43 42.77
N SER A 1094 -12.63 42.24 43.93
CA SER A 1094 -12.91 41.10 44.83
C SER A 1094 -12.69 41.52 46.30
N ALA A 1095 -13.65 42.26 46.83
CA ALA A 1095 -13.91 42.42 48.25
C ALA A 1095 -15.39 42.09 48.49
#